data_AF-A0A124DXX0-F1
#
_entry.id   AF-A0A124DXX0-F1
#
_cell.length_a   1.000
_cell.length_b   1.000
_cell.length_c   1.000
_cell.angle_alpha   90.00
_cell.angle_beta   90.00
_cell.angle_gamma   90.00
#
_symmetry.space_group_name_H-M   'P 1'
#
loop_
_entity.id
_entity.type
_entity.pdbx_description
1 polymer ?
#
loop_
_entity_poly.entity_id
_entity_poly.type
_entity_poly.pdbx_seq_one_letter_code
_entity_poly.pdbx_strand_id
1 'polypeptide(L)'
;MRKMYPAIVNSPKTELTAAITQAQTDISVTDTSVLLPGEGIAVIGNGETAETITYTSVEGNTLKGCLRGYQGIAQAWTPGTRVARNFAAADWDAARENIMELADRLDTPERSAITLQPGIRIVQANQNAAFRLAGLQGRTVLNYQSQIGIIGVLNPYVIRYGENLIPPFYEWTKTGHTSNDTDAYGLLGTLVSAAIGSDAFASCNIDVIGDQDYTLSNPVSSTGFMRISTYNSAGTRIQGIFVKPGESKTIKIATTAVRLSVVLSGVTAYTDEFDSTKWTWQAGTSRIFKNPMLVIGNIAKPFKPREDAMLAFQTELHANPDTGANPDIVFDRDGQYFKLAKWKKLILNEELSYANYSTGSTNGFKRVRVLSYPAYDPSTWSPVGTKYNGIQLSRGNIEIADALYGSTDGSLLAINISNSDSGWGDSYTPTTDEIKAYFMGWKMYDVTVSSSGQGVYNGSAGANKRWAYRSDGVSATYAGGTSTLPTAKASNWMHYQLLYQLAMPTVEPITSEGQLTFIEGDNQVEVGTGIVLRELAKPQASPNYYNVNASSLPMGRLSKAVSRYLGVYKAGRKEPWEFVVESYNGVGFVRSPISQYDSSAAYSVTYLMLDKYPAAEMMGTYAENEKALQLDTVRTLQENTTRISVLENKKAEKDNPAWITPTLLNGWTKYNDFVQNVQYYKDSLGNVQLKGLIKPGVYAVPVFQLPQGYRPKLQYNFGTVGSHSSTQVAAQVNVNPSGTLMIMSTANEWVSLDGISFQAEQ
;
A
#
# COMPACT_ATOMS: atom_id res chain seq x y z
N MET A 1 15.22 -29.79 -20.02
CA MET A 1 14.71 -30.65 -21.11
C MET A 1 15.76 -30.92 -22.20
N ARG A 2 15.95 -32.18 -22.54
CA ARG A 2 16.76 -32.71 -23.65
C ARG A 2 16.12 -32.41 -25.02
N LYS A 3 16.98 -32.20 -26.03
CA LYS A 3 16.58 -31.99 -27.43
C LYS A 3 15.91 -33.26 -27.98
N MET A 4 14.73 -33.11 -28.59
CA MET A 4 14.05 -34.17 -29.33
C MET A 4 14.08 -33.83 -30.82
N TYR A 5 14.58 -34.75 -31.65
CA TYR A 5 14.69 -34.55 -33.08
C TYR A 5 13.41 -35.03 -33.79
N PRO A 6 12.87 -34.29 -34.77
CA PRO A 6 11.72 -34.76 -35.54
C PRO A 6 11.96 -36.15 -36.14
N ALA A 7 10.95 -37.00 -36.12
CA ALA A 7 10.96 -38.29 -36.80
C ALA A 7 10.68 -38.11 -38.30
N ILE A 8 11.19 -39.03 -39.11
CA ILE A 8 10.86 -39.10 -40.54
C ILE A 8 10.09 -40.40 -40.78
N VAL A 9 8.92 -40.28 -41.41
CA VAL A 9 8.02 -41.41 -41.70
C VAL A 9 8.78 -42.49 -42.47
N ASN A 10 8.74 -43.73 -41.98
CA ASN A 10 9.40 -44.91 -42.54
C ASN A 10 10.95 -44.89 -42.55
N SER A 11 11.60 -43.88 -41.98
CA SER A 11 13.06 -43.75 -41.95
C SER A 11 13.74 -44.06 -43.30
N PRO A 12 13.41 -43.31 -44.37
CA PRO A 12 14.01 -43.50 -45.68
C PRO A 12 15.54 -43.39 -45.61
N LYS A 13 16.22 -44.13 -46.48
CA LYS A 13 17.67 -44.36 -46.40
C LYS A 13 18.39 -43.69 -47.56
N THR A 14 19.50 -43.04 -47.25
CA THR A 14 20.53 -42.60 -48.20
C THR A 14 21.79 -43.45 -48.03
N GLU A 15 22.85 -43.13 -48.77
CA GLU A 15 24.13 -43.86 -48.74
C GLU A 15 25.32 -42.90 -48.71
N LEU A 16 26.42 -43.31 -48.08
CA LEU A 16 27.69 -42.58 -48.14
C LEU A 16 28.23 -42.56 -49.57
N THR A 17 28.65 -41.39 -50.06
CA THR A 17 29.28 -41.28 -51.38
C THR A 17 30.78 -41.54 -51.35
N ALA A 18 31.41 -41.45 -50.18
CA ALA A 18 32.84 -41.68 -49.98
C ALA A 18 33.12 -42.46 -48.68
N ALA A 19 34.32 -43.03 -48.57
CA ALA A 19 34.76 -43.63 -47.32
C ALA A 19 34.91 -42.54 -46.25
N ILE A 20 34.49 -42.83 -45.02
CA ILE A 20 34.62 -41.90 -43.89
C ILE A 20 35.44 -42.52 -42.76
N THR A 21 36.21 -41.69 -42.05
CA THR A 21 37.00 -42.12 -40.87
C THR A 21 36.22 -41.92 -39.58
N GLN A 22 36.69 -42.46 -38.45
CA GLN A 22 36.04 -42.29 -37.13
C GLN A 22 35.98 -40.83 -36.62
N ALA A 23 36.73 -39.90 -37.22
CA ALA A 23 36.83 -38.50 -36.79
C ALA A 23 36.24 -37.50 -37.81
N GLN A 24 35.55 -37.99 -38.84
CA GLN A 24 35.07 -37.15 -39.93
C GLN A 24 33.90 -36.26 -39.50
N THR A 25 34.02 -34.97 -39.76
CA THR A 25 33.03 -33.94 -39.40
C THR A 25 32.11 -33.53 -40.56
N ASP A 26 32.52 -33.78 -41.80
CA ASP A 26 31.72 -33.50 -43.00
C ASP A 26 31.46 -34.81 -43.73
N ILE A 27 30.20 -35.22 -43.86
CA ILE A 27 29.80 -36.52 -44.40
C ILE A 27 28.92 -36.32 -45.63
N SER A 28 29.42 -36.72 -46.80
CA SER A 28 28.66 -36.65 -48.04
C SER A 28 27.79 -37.89 -48.25
N VAL A 29 26.52 -37.67 -48.62
CA VAL A 29 25.52 -38.70 -48.86
C VAL A 29 24.86 -38.53 -50.24
N THR A 30 24.21 -39.57 -50.75
CA THR A 30 23.62 -39.56 -52.10
C THR A 30 22.37 -38.70 -52.22
N ASP A 31 21.62 -38.56 -51.13
CA ASP A 31 20.36 -37.82 -51.08
C ASP A 31 20.11 -37.33 -49.65
N THR A 32 20.18 -36.02 -49.42
CA THR A 32 19.91 -35.43 -48.11
C THR A 32 18.44 -35.12 -47.86
N SER A 33 17.57 -35.24 -48.88
CA SER A 33 16.12 -34.97 -48.75
C SER A 33 15.39 -35.95 -47.83
N VAL A 34 16.00 -37.11 -47.56
CA VAL A 34 15.51 -38.15 -46.66
C VAL A 34 15.98 -37.98 -45.20
N LEU A 35 16.74 -36.92 -44.91
CA LEU A 35 17.24 -36.56 -43.58
C LEU A 35 16.66 -35.20 -43.14
N LEU A 36 16.91 -34.78 -41.89
CA LEU A 36 16.50 -33.46 -41.43
C LEU A 36 17.37 -32.39 -42.12
N PRO A 37 16.79 -31.31 -42.68
CA PRO A 37 17.53 -30.30 -43.43
C PRO A 37 18.36 -29.34 -42.56
N GLY A 38 18.03 -29.23 -41.27
CA GLY A 38 18.77 -28.44 -40.29
C GLY A 38 19.65 -29.32 -39.39
N GLU A 39 19.82 -28.91 -38.14
CA GLU A 39 20.43 -29.75 -37.11
C GLU A 39 19.64 -31.08 -36.97
N GLY A 40 20.35 -32.21 -36.91
CA GLY A 40 19.71 -33.52 -36.88
C GLY A 40 20.58 -34.64 -36.31
N ILE A 41 19.98 -35.83 -36.24
CA ILE A 41 20.67 -37.09 -35.96
C ILE A 41 20.48 -38.05 -37.13
N ALA A 42 21.47 -38.88 -37.39
CA ALA A 42 21.39 -39.95 -38.37
C ALA A 42 22.11 -41.19 -37.86
N VAL A 43 21.67 -42.36 -38.31
CA VAL A 43 22.31 -43.65 -38.02
C VAL A 43 23.08 -44.10 -39.26
N ILE A 44 24.36 -44.39 -39.09
CA ILE A 44 25.23 -44.94 -40.14
C ILE A 44 25.38 -46.44 -39.90
N GLY A 45 25.10 -47.24 -40.94
CA GLY A 45 25.14 -48.70 -40.91
C GLY A 45 23.77 -49.35 -40.66
N ASN A 46 23.66 -50.63 -41.01
CA ASN A 46 22.53 -51.49 -40.64
C ASN A 46 23.11 -52.70 -39.88
N GLY A 47 22.88 -52.82 -38.57
CA GLY A 47 23.34 -53.96 -37.78
C GLY A 47 23.80 -53.58 -36.37
N GLU A 48 24.43 -54.53 -35.68
CA GLU A 48 24.86 -54.41 -34.28
C GLU A 48 25.95 -53.36 -34.04
N THR A 49 26.66 -52.96 -35.11
CA THR A 49 27.76 -52.00 -35.06
C THR A 49 27.38 -50.61 -35.58
N ALA A 50 26.10 -50.35 -35.84
CA ALA A 50 25.66 -49.04 -36.31
C ALA A 50 25.97 -47.95 -35.27
N GLU A 51 26.27 -46.74 -35.73
CA GLU A 51 26.46 -45.59 -34.85
C GLU A 51 25.41 -44.52 -35.13
N THR A 52 25.00 -43.79 -34.09
CA THR A 52 24.22 -42.56 -34.23
C THR A 52 25.18 -41.38 -34.21
N ILE A 53 25.01 -40.47 -35.16
CA ILE A 53 25.75 -39.21 -35.27
C ILE A 53 24.79 -38.04 -35.07
N THR A 54 25.29 -36.90 -34.62
CA THR A 54 24.60 -35.61 -34.79
C THR A 54 25.23 -34.85 -35.96
N TYR A 55 24.52 -33.87 -36.52
CA TYR A 55 25.04 -32.91 -37.49
C TYR A 55 24.34 -31.56 -37.30
N THR A 56 25.01 -30.45 -37.61
CA THR A 56 24.51 -29.09 -37.33
C THR A 56 23.72 -28.49 -38.47
N SER A 57 24.00 -28.90 -39.71
CA SER A 57 23.33 -28.41 -40.92
C SER A 57 23.57 -29.35 -42.10
N VAL A 58 22.81 -29.13 -43.18
CA VAL A 58 22.98 -29.79 -44.46
C VAL A 58 23.33 -28.76 -45.52
N GLU A 59 24.43 -28.97 -46.25
CA GLU A 59 24.86 -28.14 -47.37
C GLU A 59 24.97 -28.99 -48.64
N GLY A 60 24.00 -28.83 -49.54
CA GLY A 60 23.82 -29.72 -50.69
C GLY A 60 23.64 -31.16 -50.24
N ASN A 61 24.55 -32.03 -50.67
CA ASN A 61 24.58 -33.45 -50.32
C ASN A 61 25.56 -33.79 -49.17
N THR A 62 25.94 -32.81 -48.35
CA THR A 62 26.89 -33.01 -47.24
C THR A 62 26.30 -32.59 -45.91
N LEU A 63 26.35 -33.50 -44.93
CA LEU A 63 26.07 -33.22 -43.52
C LEU A 63 27.28 -32.52 -42.92
N LYS A 64 27.07 -31.36 -42.29
CA LYS A 64 28.13 -30.52 -41.72
C LYS A 64 28.16 -30.61 -40.20
N GLY A 65 29.34 -30.43 -39.62
CA GLY A 65 29.51 -30.39 -38.16
C GLY A 65 29.12 -31.69 -37.48
N CYS A 66 29.40 -32.82 -38.12
CA CYS A 66 29.02 -34.14 -37.64
C CYS A 66 29.80 -34.51 -36.38
N LEU A 67 29.09 -34.89 -35.31
CA LEU A 67 29.68 -35.55 -34.14
C LEU A 67 29.52 -37.07 -34.30
N ARG A 68 30.65 -37.77 -34.40
CA ARG A 68 30.71 -39.23 -34.52
C ARG A 68 30.55 -39.92 -33.18
N GLY A 69 30.00 -41.13 -33.19
CA GLY A 69 29.78 -41.92 -31.97
C GLY A 69 28.95 -41.19 -30.90
N TYR A 70 28.00 -40.33 -31.31
CA TYR A 70 27.08 -39.68 -30.38
C TYR A 70 26.32 -40.74 -29.56
N GLN A 71 25.96 -41.85 -30.21
CA GLN A 71 25.73 -43.14 -29.56
C GLN A 71 26.36 -44.27 -30.38
N GLY A 72 26.85 -45.30 -29.69
CA GLY A 72 27.67 -46.36 -30.29
C GLY A 72 29.13 -45.96 -30.42
N ILE A 73 29.93 -46.80 -31.09
CA ILE A 73 31.37 -46.59 -31.26
C ILE A 73 31.61 -46.01 -32.66
N ALA A 74 32.23 -44.82 -32.73
CA ALA A 74 32.62 -44.22 -34.00
C ALA A 74 33.61 -45.12 -34.74
N GLN A 75 33.36 -45.39 -36.02
CA GLN A 75 34.24 -46.24 -36.83
C GLN A 75 34.38 -45.77 -38.28
N ALA A 76 35.25 -46.44 -39.04
CA ALA A 76 35.35 -46.20 -40.47
C ALA A 76 34.19 -46.88 -41.21
N TRP A 77 33.62 -46.20 -42.20
CA TRP A 77 32.57 -46.74 -43.06
C TRP A 77 32.94 -46.60 -44.53
N THR A 78 32.61 -47.60 -45.33
CA THR A 78 32.88 -47.61 -46.78
C THR A 78 31.79 -46.86 -47.55
N PRO A 79 32.07 -46.40 -48.79
CA PRO A 79 31.02 -45.90 -49.68
C PRO A 79 29.88 -46.91 -49.84
N GLY A 80 28.65 -46.43 -50.05
CA GLY A 80 27.44 -47.26 -50.12
C GLY A 80 26.86 -47.66 -48.76
N THR A 81 27.53 -47.34 -47.64
CA THR A 81 26.98 -47.59 -46.30
C THR A 81 25.69 -46.79 -46.12
N ARG A 82 24.65 -47.45 -45.63
CA ARG A 82 23.33 -46.84 -45.43
C ARG A 82 23.37 -45.82 -44.31
N VAL A 83 22.75 -44.67 -44.56
CA VAL A 83 22.54 -43.60 -43.59
C VAL A 83 21.05 -43.29 -43.54
N ALA A 84 20.47 -43.18 -42.35
CA ALA A 84 19.04 -42.90 -42.20
C ALA A 84 18.72 -42.19 -40.89
N ARG A 85 17.66 -41.39 -40.87
CA ARG A 85 17.04 -40.90 -39.64
C ARG A 85 16.18 -42.01 -39.03
N ASN A 86 16.82 -42.98 -38.39
CA ASN A 86 16.14 -44.03 -37.61
C ASN A 86 15.72 -43.48 -36.24
N PHE A 87 14.66 -44.05 -35.64
CA PHE A 87 14.40 -43.87 -34.22
C PHE A 87 15.53 -44.54 -33.42
N ALA A 88 16.37 -43.73 -32.79
CA ALA A 88 17.57 -44.17 -32.09
C ALA A 88 17.36 -44.18 -30.57
N ALA A 89 18.28 -44.79 -29.82
CA ALA A 89 18.25 -44.74 -28.35
C ALA A 89 18.22 -43.28 -27.85
N ALA A 90 18.88 -42.36 -28.55
CA ALA A 90 18.88 -40.92 -28.26
C ALA A 90 17.47 -40.32 -28.23
N ASP A 91 16.58 -40.76 -29.12
CA ASP A 91 15.20 -40.29 -29.15
C ASP A 91 14.43 -40.77 -27.91
N TRP A 92 14.57 -42.05 -27.57
CA TRP A 92 13.91 -42.63 -26.39
C TRP A 92 14.47 -42.09 -25.08
N ASP A 93 15.80 -41.98 -24.96
CA ASP A 93 16.45 -41.43 -23.78
C ASP A 93 16.08 -39.97 -23.58
N ALA A 94 16.07 -39.15 -24.64
CA ALA A 94 15.62 -37.76 -24.56
C ALA A 94 14.14 -37.65 -24.13
N ALA A 95 13.26 -38.47 -24.70
CA ALA A 95 11.85 -38.49 -24.33
C ALA A 95 11.64 -38.94 -22.87
N ARG A 96 12.27 -40.05 -22.46
CA ARG A 96 12.19 -40.58 -21.10
C ARG A 96 12.73 -39.59 -20.08
N GLU A 97 13.90 -39.01 -20.32
CA GLU A 97 14.51 -38.02 -19.42
C GLU A 97 13.63 -36.77 -19.31
N ASN A 98 13.06 -36.28 -20.42
CA ASN A 98 12.11 -35.16 -20.39
C ASN A 98 10.86 -35.48 -19.55
N ILE A 99 10.32 -36.70 -19.66
CA ILE A 99 9.17 -37.15 -18.86
C ILE A 99 9.53 -37.23 -17.37
N MET A 100 10.72 -37.75 -17.03
CA MET A 100 11.20 -37.83 -15.65
C MET A 100 11.42 -36.44 -15.05
N GLU A 101 12.07 -35.53 -15.78
CA GLU A 101 12.28 -34.12 -15.37
C GLU A 101 10.94 -33.41 -15.12
N LEU A 102 9.92 -33.68 -15.96
CA LEU A 102 8.58 -33.13 -15.76
C LEU A 102 7.89 -33.72 -14.52
N ALA A 103 8.02 -35.03 -14.28
CA ALA A 103 7.45 -35.68 -13.10
C ALA A 103 8.05 -35.12 -11.80
N ASP A 104 9.38 -34.96 -11.74
CA ASP A 104 10.06 -34.41 -10.57
C ASP A 104 9.57 -32.99 -10.23
N ARG A 105 9.40 -32.13 -11.25
CA ARG A 105 8.86 -30.76 -11.10
C ARG A 105 7.41 -30.71 -10.61
N LEU A 106 6.64 -31.78 -10.83
CA LEU A 106 5.23 -31.89 -10.44
C LEU A 106 5.04 -32.57 -9.08
N ASP A 107 6.02 -33.33 -8.60
CA ASP A 107 5.95 -34.05 -7.34
C ASP A 107 6.38 -33.18 -6.14
N THR A 108 7.45 -32.40 -6.29
CA THR A 108 8.01 -31.61 -5.19
C THR A 108 7.77 -30.11 -5.40
N PRO A 109 7.12 -29.39 -4.47
CA PRO A 109 6.98 -27.94 -4.60
C PRO A 109 8.30 -27.21 -4.30
N GLU A 110 8.75 -26.38 -5.23
CA GLU A 110 9.94 -25.55 -5.07
C GLU A 110 9.57 -24.07 -4.96
N ARG A 111 10.26 -23.36 -4.05
CA ARG A 111 10.04 -21.95 -3.77
C ARG A 111 11.36 -21.25 -3.57
N SER A 112 11.46 -20.04 -4.11
CA SER A 112 12.57 -19.14 -3.86
C SER A 112 12.21 -18.14 -2.78
N ALA A 113 13.12 -17.93 -1.84
CA ALA A 113 13.05 -16.82 -0.91
C ALA A 113 13.52 -15.53 -1.59
N ILE A 114 12.83 -14.44 -1.31
CA ILE A 114 13.16 -13.12 -1.86
C ILE A 114 13.03 -12.05 -0.77
N THR A 115 14.00 -11.14 -0.74
CA THR A 115 14.00 -9.96 0.14
C THR A 115 13.88 -8.71 -0.71
N LEU A 116 12.77 -8.01 -0.59
CA LEU A 116 12.47 -6.80 -1.31
C LEU A 116 12.96 -5.60 -0.49
N GLN A 117 14.02 -4.99 -1.01
CA GLN A 117 14.74 -3.88 -0.38
C GLN A 117 14.03 -2.53 -0.62
N PRO A 118 14.03 -1.61 0.37
CA PRO A 118 13.51 -0.25 0.19
C PRO A 118 14.01 0.50 -1.05
N GLY A 119 13.11 1.26 -1.66
CA GLY A 119 13.34 2.01 -2.89
C GLY A 119 13.04 1.20 -4.15
N ILE A 120 13.50 1.70 -5.30
CA ILE A 120 13.32 1.04 -6.59
C ILE A 120 14.46 0.06 -6.83
N ARG A 121 14.12 -1.18 -7.22
CA ARG A 121 15.05 -2.28 -7.49
C ARG A 121 14.57 -3.10 -8.69
N ILE A 122 15.50 -3.85 -9.28
CA ILE A 122 15.16 -4.93 -10.20
C ILE A 122 15.31 -6.25 -9.45
N VAL A 123 14.31 -7.11 -9.59
CA VAL A 123 14.34 -8.48 -9.08
C VAL A 123 14.00 -9.43 -10.22
N GLN A 124 14.73 -10.54 -10.31
CA GLN A 124 14.50 -11.56 -11.31
C GLN A 124 13.57 -12.63 -10.74
N ALA A 125 12.57 -13.05 -11.50
CA ALA A 125 11.73 -14.19 -11.18
C ALA A 125 11.79 -15.23 -12.31
N ASN A 126 11.83 -16.51 -11.95
CA ASN A 126 11.96 -17.60 -12.93
C ASN A 126 10.64 -17.93 -13.66
N GLN A 127 9.51 -17.43 -13.16
CA GLN A 127 8.19 -17.61 -13.76
C GLN A 127 7.21 -16.56 -13.21
N ASN A 128 6.04 -16.47 -13.84
CA ASN A 128 4.92 -15.70 -13.29
C ASN A 128 4.44 -16.35 -11.99
N ALA A 129 4.52 -15.65 -10.87
CA ALA A 129 4.16 -16.20 -9.56
C ALA A 129 3.65 -15.15 -8.59
N ALA A 130 2.76 -15.55 -7.68
CA ALA A 130 2.34 -14.71 -6.57
C ALA A 130 3.45 -14.63 -5.52
N PHE A 131 3.71 -13.42 -5.01
CA PHE A 131 4.57 -13.24 -3.85
C PHE A 131 3.79 -13.55 -2.57
N ARG A 132 4.41 -14.35 -1.69
CA ARG A 132 3.88 -14.72 -0.39
C ARG A 132 4.72 -14.06 0.69
N LEU A 133 4.12 -13.12 1.41
CA LEU A 133 4.77 -12.46 2.53
C LEU A 133 5.12 -13.49 3.61
N ALA A 134 6.40 -13.53 4.01
CA ALA A 134 6.91 -14.35 5.11
C ALA A 134 7.34 -13.49 6.30
N GLY A 135 7.69 -12.23 6.07
CA GLY A 135 8.05 -11.32 7.15
C GLY A 135 8.13 -9.87 6.72
N LEU A 136 7.59 -8.99 7.56
CA LEU A 136 7.77 -7.55 7.51
C LEU A 136 7.85 -7.08 8.96
N GLN A 137 8.96 -6.43 9.30
CA GLN A 137 9.29 -6.06 10.67
C GLN A 137 9.26 -4.53 10.85
N GLY A 138 8.85 -4.11 12.04
CA GLY A 138 8.88 -2.71 12.44
C GLY A 138 10.28 -2.16 12.61
N ARG A 139 10.37 -0.83 12.54
CA ARG A 139 11.55 -0.02 12.84
C ARG A 139 11.09 1.24 13.52
N THR A 140 11.89 1.81 14.41
CA THR A 140 11.58 3.10 15.02
C THR A 140 12.78 4.02 14.98
N VAL A 141 12.54 5.29 14.63
CA VAL A 141 13.54 6.35 14.65
C VAL A 141 12.95 7.57 15.35
N LEU A 142 13.77 8.27 16.14
CA LEU A 142 13.40 9.54 16.76
C LEU A 142 13.79 10.69 15.83
N ASN A 143 12.90 11.69 15.70
CA ASN A 143 13.08 12.89 14.88
C ASN A 143 13.60 12.55 13.47
N TYR A 144 12.72 12.00 12.63
CA TYR A 144 13.09 11.50 11.32
C TYR A 144 12.89 12.58 10.23
N GLN A 145 13.98 13.01 9.62
CA GLN A 145 14.01 14.08 8.61
C GLN A 145 13.41 15.39 9.16
N SER A 146 12.34 15.91 8.56
CA SER A 146 11.61 17.10 9.03
C SER A 146 10.56 16.80 10.10
N GLN A 147 10.34 15.52 10.45
CA GLN A 147 9.34 15.13 11.43
C GLN A 147 9.92 15.08 12.84
N ILE A 148 9.15 15.59 13.80
CA ILE A 148 9.48 15.62 15.24
C ILE A 148 8.73 14.50 15.95
N GLY A 149 9.41 13.76 16.83
CA GLY A 149 8.83 12.73 17.69
C GLY A 149 9.29 11.30 17.36
N ILE A 150 8.45 10.32 17.66
CA ILE A 150 8.72 8.88 17.51
C ILE A 150 8.07 8.37 16.23
N ILE A 151 8.87 7.94 15.26
CA ILE A 151 8.39 7.60 13.92
C ILE A 151 8.61 6.11 13.66
N GLY A 152 7.52 5.38 13.38
CA GLY A 152 7.54 3.98 12.97
C GLY A 152 7.49 3.79 11.45
N VAL A 153 7.55 2.53 11.00
CA VAL A 153 7.27 2.17 9.59
C VAL A 153 5.78 2.35 9.36
N LEU A 154 5.40 3.46 8.73
CA LEU A 154 3.99 3.80 8.50
C LEU A 154 3.55 3.38 7.11
N ASN A 155 2.44 2.65 7.05
CA ASN A 155 1.76 2.23 5.84
C ASN A 155 2.72 1.70 4.75
N PRO A 156 3.42 0.58 5.01
CA PRO A 156 4.36 0.01 4.06
C PRO A 156 3.65 -0.54 2.82
N TYR A 157 4.31 -0.44 1.67
CA TYR A 157 3.83 -0.97 0.41
C TYR A 157 4.96 -1.52 -0.46
N VAL A 158 4.56 -2.36 -1.40
CA VAL A 158 5.38 -2.80 -2.51
C VAL A 158 4.57 -2.73 -3.80
N ILE A 159 5.15 -2.16 -4.86
CA ILE A 159 4.58 -2.09 -6.20
C ILE A 159 5.55 -2.77 -7.16
N ARG A 160 5.08 -3.78 -7.91
CA ARG A 160 5.76 -4.32 -9.08
C ARG A 160 5.15 -3.66 -10.31
N TYR A 161 5.97 -2.94 -11.06
CA TYR A 161 5.51 -2.25 -12.28
C TYR A 161 5.26 -3.24 -13.43
N GLY A 162 4.34 -2.90 -14.33
CA GLY A 162 4.04 -3.72 -15.50
C GLY A 162 5.28 -4.05 -16.36
N GLU A 163 5.19 -5.13 -17.13
CA GLU A 163 6.21 -5.47 -18.15
C GLU A 163 6.45 -4.28 -19.11
N ASN A 164 5.37 -3.56 -19.43
CA ASN A 164 5.44 -2.22 -19.98
C ASN A 164 5.50 -1.19 -18.86
N LEU A 165 6.56 -0.39 -18.83
CA LEU A 165 6.72 0.69 -17.85
C LEU A 165 5.94 1.96 -18.24
N ILE A 166 5.44 2.07 -19.47
CA ILE A 166 4.66 3.22 -19.92
C ILE A 166 3.22 3.14 -19.37
N PRO A 167 2.76 4.14 -18.58
CA PRO A 167 1.35 4.22 -18.18
C PRO A 167 0.47 4.69 -19.36
N PRO A 168 -0.86 4.51 -19.26
CA PRO A 168 -1.81 5.06 -20.23
C PRO A 168 -1.64 6.57 -20.44
N PHE A 169 -1.86 7.07 -21.66
CA PHE A 169 -1.61 8.45 -22.04
C PHE A 169 -2.48 9.48 -21.31
N TYR A 170 -3.65 9.11 -20.82
CA TYR A 170 -4.48 9.99 -19.99
C TYR A 170 -3.85 10.29 -18.61
N GLU A 171 -2.86 9.50 -18.17
CA GLU A 171 -2.10 9.76 -16.94
C GLU A 171 -0.88 10.68 -17.19
N TRP A 172 -0.58 11.03 -18.45
CA TRP A 172 0.60 11.80 -18.81
C TRP A 172 0.36 13.30 -18.63
N THR A 173 1.42 14.03 -18.27
CA THR A 173 1.39 15.48 -18.24
C THR A 173 1.28 15.99 -19.68
N LYS A 174 0.13 16.60 -19.99
CA LYS A 174 -0.10 17.27 -21.27
C LYS A 174 0.59 18.63 -21.27
N THR A 175 1.16 19.02 -22.38
CA THR A 175 1.74 20.37 -22.54
C THR A 175 0.66 21.32 -23.08
N GLY A 176 0.95 22.63 -23.17
CA GLY A 176 0.02 23.63 -23.72
C GLY A 176 -0.34 23.47 -25.22
N HIS A 177 -0.10 22.30 -25.81
CA HIS A 177 -0.51 21.92 -27.16
C HIS A 177 -1.83 21.16 -27.17
N THR A 178 -2.45 21.01 -28.34
CA THR A 178 -3.63 20.18 -28.47
C THR A 178 -3.23 18.72 -28.35
N SER A 179 -3.82 18.01 -27.39
CA SER A 179 -3.64 16.57 -27.21
C SER A 179 -5.00 15.92 -26.95
N ASN A 180 -5.35 14.95 -27.78
CA ASN A 180 -6.62 14.23 -27.70
C ASN A 180 -6.31 12.74 -27.53
N ASP A 181 -6.65 12.19 -26.38
CA ASP A 181 -6.56 10.75 -26.14
C ASP A 181 -7.66 10.05 -26.95
N THR A 182 -7.28 9.15 -27.86
CA THR A 182 -8.20 8.36 -28.66
C THR A 182 -8.57 7.04 -27.96
N ASP A 183 -7.65 6.54 -27.16
CA ASP A 183 -7.80 5.38 -26.27
C ASP A 183 -6.69 5.43 -25.20
N ALA A 184 -6.53 4.39 -24.37
CA ALA A 184 -5.55 4.37 -23.29
C ALA A 184 -4.09 4.54 -23.74
N TYR A 185 -3.71 4.04 -24.92
CA TYR A 185 -2.35 4.12 -25.49
C TYR A 185 -2.36 4.74 -26.89
N GLY A 186 -3.37 5.55 -27.17
CA GLY A 186 -3.60 6.23 -28.44
C GLY A 186 -3.75 7.73 -28.21
N LEU A 187 -2.90 8.54 -28.84
CA LEU A 187 -2.95 10.00 -28.72
C LEU A 187 -2.74 10.67 -30.08
N LEU A 188 -3.60 11.67 -30.36
CA LEU A 188 -3.43 12.62 -31.45
C LEU A 188 -2.97 13.97 -30.89
N GLY A 189 -1.76 14.39 -31.26
CA GLY A 189 -1.18 15.66 -30.85
C GLY A 189 -1.03 16.63 -32.01
N THR A 190 -1.29 17.92 -31.78
CA THR A 190 -1.04 18.99 -32.76
C THR A 190 -0.34 20.18 -32.09
N LEU A 191 0.82 20.57 -32.62
CA LEU A 191 1.63 21.66 -32.05
C LEU A 191 0.93 23.00 -32.27
N VAL A 192 0.74 23.76 -31.20
CA VAL A 192 0.17 25.12 -31.24
C VAL A 192 1.26 26.19 -31.38
N SER A 193 2.48 25.88 -30.92
CA SER A 193 3.63 26.80 -30.94
C SER A 193 4.84 26.11 -31.56
N ALA A 194 5.72 26.92 -32.15
CA ALA A 194 7.04 26.52 -32.65
C ALA A 194 8.18 27.14 -31.84
N ALA A 195 7.90 27.66 -30.63
CA ALA A 195 8.94 28.20 -29.76
C ALA A 195 9.96 27.11 -29.40
N ILE A 196 11.24 27.48 -29.29
CA ILE A 196 12.31 26.55 -28.90
C ILE A 196 11.94 25.89 -27.57
N GLY A 197 12.02 24.56 -27.50
CA GLY A 197 11.66 23.76 -26.33
C GLY A 197 10.17 23.40 -26.19
N SER A 198 9.29 23.81 -27.12
CA SER A 198 7.87 23.40 -27.12
C SER A 198 7.60 22.23 -28.07
N ASP A 199 8.39 21.16 -27.98
CA ASP A 199 8.29 20.02 -28.91
C ASP A 199 7.37 18.89 -28.42
N ALA A 200 7.08 18.84 -27.12
CA ALA A 200 6.42 17.71 -26.48
C ALA A 200 4.90 17.88 -26.49
N PHE A 201 4.10 16.91 -26.96
CA PHE A 201 2.64 16.91 -26.77
C PHE A 201 2.24 16.47 -25.36
N ALA A 202 2.91 15.44 -24.87
CA ALA A 202 2.71 14.87 -23.56
C ALA A 202 4.01 14.20 -23.10
N SER A 203 4.17 14.08 -21.79
CA SER A 203 5.30 13.35 -21.20
C SER A 203 4.88 12.59 -19.96
N CYS A 204 5.55 11.47 -19.70
CA CYS A 204 5.51 10.81 -18.40
C CYS A 204 6.93 10.65 -17.86
N ASN A 205 7.01 10.63 -16.53
CA ASN A 205 8.25 10.40 -15.81
C ASN A 205 8.21 9.02 -15.17
N ILE A 206 9.25 8.25 -15.40
CA ILE A 206 9.44 6.89 -14.90
C ILE A 206 10.74 6.90 -14.11
N ASP A 207 10.68 6.50 -12.84
CA ASP A 207 11.88 6.36 -12.05
C ASP A 207 12.66 5.11 -12.54
N VAL A 208 13.98 5.23 -12.65
CA VAL A 208 14.85 4.22 -13.29
C VAL A 208 16.09 3.94 -12.43
N ILE A 209 16.76 2.84 -12.72
CA ILE A 209 18.00 2.44 -12.05
C ILE A 209 19.19 2.76 -12.94
N GLY A 210 20.22 3.38 -12.36
CA GLY A 210 21.48 3.66 -13.04
C GLY A 210 22.21 2.38 -13.46
N ASP A 211 22.93 2.45 -14.58
CA ASP A 211 23.66 1.35 -15.23
C ASP A 211 22.80 0.23 -15.84
N GLN A 212 21.47 0.36 -15.78
CA GLN A 212 20.53 -0.59 -16.35
C GLN A 212 20.17 -0.24 -17.80
N ASP A 213 19.99 -1.26 -18.64
CA ASP A 213 19.46 -1.10 -20.00
C ASP A 213 17.93 -1.02 -19.98
N TYR A 214 17.37 -0.12 -20.79
CA TYR A 214 15.95 -0.05 -21.09
C TYR A 214 15.73 0.09 -22.60
N THR A 215 14.75 -0.64 -23.14
CA THR A 215 14.42 -0.60 -24.57
C THR A 215 13.04 0.01 -24.78
N LEU A 216 12.98 1.08 -25.58
CA LEU A 216 11.74 1.70 -26.04
C LEU A 216 11.44 1.30 -27.48
N SER A 217 10.23 0.80 -27.70
CA SER A 217 9.67 0.49 -29.02
C SER A 217 8.60 1.52 -29.39
N ASN A 218 8.75 2.12 -30.58
CA ASN A 218 7.75 2.99 -31.20
C ASN A 218 7.16 2.28 -32.43
N PRO A 219 5.92 1.77 -32.36
CA PRO A 219 5.35 0.97 -33.45
C PRO A 219 5.21 1.73 -34.78
N VAL A 220 5.18 0.97 -35.89
CA VAL A 220 4.93 1.51 -37.25
C VAL A 220 3.58 2.22 -37.40
N SER A 221 2.63 1.97 -36.50
CA SER A 221 1.31 2.60 -36.48
C SER A 221 1.33 4.02 -35.89
N SER A 222 2.43 4.44 -35.28
CA SER A 222 2.69 5.84 -34.91
C SER A 222 3.15 6.63 -36.13
N THR A 223 2.98 7.95 -36.11
CA THR A 223 3.53 8.86 -37.11
C THR A 223 4.54 9.85 -36.55
N GLY A 224 4.65 9.98 -35.22
CA GLY A 224 5.56 10.89 -34.53
C GLY A 224 6.77 10.20 -33.91
N PHE A 225 7.81 10.98 -33.62
CA PHE A 225 8.98 10.48 -32.90
C PHE A 225 8.68 10.43 -31.41
N MET A 226 9.15 9.38 -30.75
CA MET A 226 9.21 9.34 -29.29
C MET A 226 10.61 9.71 -28.84
N ARG A 227 10.72 10.40 -27.71
CA ARG A 227 12.00 10.79 -27.13
C ARG A 227 12.12 10.23 -25.73
N ILE A 228 13.32 9.75 -25.40
CA ILE A 228 13.75 9.52 -24.03
C ILE A 228 14.67 10.65 -23.60
N SER A 229 14.46 11.20 -22.41
CA SER A 229 15.40 12.09 -21.72
C SER A 229 15.63 11.57 -20.31
N THR A 230 16.88 11.38 -19.89
CA THR A 230 17.20 10.94 -18.51
C THR A 230 17.65 12.12 -17.66
N TYR A 231 17.36 12.07 -16.36
CA TYR A 231 17.64 13.15 -15.41
C TYR A 231 18.31 12.62 -14.15
N ASN A 232 19.26 13.39 -13.63
CA ASN A 232 19.84 13.16 -12.31
C ASN A 232 18.88 13.64 -11.20
N SER A 233 19.26 13.41 -9.93
CA SER A 233 18.46 13.82 -8.76
C SER A 233 18.27 15.33 -8.62
N ALA A 234 19.12 16.15 -9.26
CA ALA A 234 18.98 17.61 -9.32
C ALA A 234 18.03 18.08 -10.44
N GLY A 235 17.45 17.16 -11.23
CA GLY A 235 16.58 17.49 -12.36
C GLY A 235 17.32 17.98 -13.60
N THR A 236 18.65 17.81 -13.66
CA THR A 236 19.44 18.11 -14.87
C THR A 236 19.30 16.96 -15.87
N ARG A 237 18.98 17.28 -17.13
CA ARG A 237 18.99 16.30 -18.22
C ARG A 237 20.41 15.88 -18.53
N ILE A 238 20.66 14.57 -18.64
CA ILE A 238 22.02 14.02 -18.81
C ILE A 238 22.17 13.09 -20.03
N GLN A 239 21.10 12.44 -20.50
CA GLN A 239 21.10 11.71 -21.77
C GLN A 239 19.78 11.94 -22.51
N GLY A 240 19.75 11.57 -23.79
CA GLY A 240 18.50 11.39 -24.51
C GLY A 240 18.70 10.76 -25.89
N ILE A 241 17.63 10.14 -26.38
CA ILE A 241 17.57 9.47 -27.69
C ILE A 241 16.20 9.70 -28.34
N PHE A 242 16.14 9.66 -29.67
CA PHE A 242 14.88 9.62 -30.42
C PHE A 242 14.63 8.23 -30.99
N VAL A 243 13.37 7.77 -30.92
CA VAL A 243 12.90 6.50 -31.47
C VAL A 243 11.85 6.78 -32.53
N LYS A 244 12.17 6.49 -33.80
CA LYS A 244 11.26 6.76 -34.92
C LYS A 244 10.16 5.69 -35.01
N PRO A 245 9.03 5.97 -35.69
CA PRO A 245 8.04 4.94 -35.98
C PRO A 245 8.65 3.73 -36.66
N GLY A 246 8.34 2.54 -36.14
CA GLY A 246 8.89 1.26 -36.58
C GLY A 246 10.23 0.86 -35.96
N GLU A 247 10.83 1.70 -35.11
CA GLU A 247 12.10 1.41 -34.45
C GLU A 247 11.92 0.92 -33.01
N SER A 248 12.91 0.18 -32.52
CA SER A 248 13.17 -0.02 -31.10
C SER A 248 14.60 0.37 -30.81
N LYS A 249 14.83 1.15 -29.75
CA LYS A 249 16.17 1.56 -29.33
C LYS A 249 16.38 1.30 -27.84
N THR A 250 17.57 0.82 -27.52
CA THR A 250 18.04 0.61 -26.15
C THR A 250 18.85 1.81 -25.68
N ILE A 251 18.64 2.22 -24.43
CA ILE A 251 19.48 3.19 -23.73
C ILE A 251 20.03 2.54 -22.46
N LYS A 252 21.36 2.60 -22.30
CA LYS A 252 22.01 2.30 -21.02
C LYS A 252 21.95 3.53 -20.14
N ILE A 253 21.23 3.42 -19.03
CA ILE A 253 20.97 4.54 -18.13
C ILE A 253 22.25 4.94 -17.43
N ALA A 254 22.60 6.23 -17.49
CA ALA A 254 23.77 6.74 -16.76
C ALA A 254 23.65 6.45 -15.26
N THR A 255 24.77 6.14 -14.61
CA THR A 255 24.82 5.77 -13.18
C THR A 255 24.20 6.80 -12.23
N THR A 256 24.22 8.09 -12.60
CA THR A 256 23.64 9.18 -11.80
C THR A 256 22.17 9.48 -12.14
N ALA A 257 21.60 8.85 -13.17
CA ALA A 257 20.21 9.05 -13.53
C ALA A 257 19.30 8.37 -12.50
N VAL A 258 18.26 9.08 -12.08
CA VAL A 258 17.22 8.53 -11.19
C VAL A 258 15.86 8.48 -11.89
N ARG A 259 15.74 9.14 -13.05
CA ARG A 259 14.49 9.31 -13.78
C ARG A 259 14.71 9.32 -15.28
N LEU A 260 13.77 8.71 -15.97
CA LEU A 260 13.62 8.72 -17.42
C LEU A 260 12.28 9.38 -17.76
N SER A 261 12.28 10.36 -18.65
CA SER A 261 11.09 10.95 -19.21
C SER A 261 10.86 10.41 -20.62
N VAL A 262 9.68 9.81 -20.84
CA VAL A 262 9.22 9.45 -22.19
C VAL A 262 8.35 10.59 -22.70
N VAL A 263 8.63 11.05 -23.91
CA VAL A 263 7.98 12.20 -24.51
C VAL A 263 7.42 11.85 -25.88
N LEU A 264 6.15 12.19 -26.10
CA LEU A 264 5.53 12.17 -27.42
C LEU A 264 5.91 13.48 -28.12
N SER A 265 6.79 13.42 -29.12
CA SER A 265 7.42 14.61 -29.69
C SER A 265 6.88 14.98 -31.07
N GLY A 266 6.72 16.28 -31.30
CA GLY A 266 6.40 16.89 -32.59
C GLY A 266 7.62 17.18 -33.47
N VAL A 267 8.84 16.83 -33.02
CA VAL A 267 10.06 16.92 -33.82
C VAL A 267 9.91 16.14 -35.12
N THR A 268 10.30 16.75 -36.23
CA THR A 268 10.28 16.17 -37.57
C THR A 268 11.66 15.77 -38.08
N ALA A 269 12.71 16.43 -37.58
CA ALA A 269 14.11 16.12 -37.88
C ALA A 269 15.03 16.61 -36.75
N TYR A 270 16.21 16.00 -36.62
CA TYR A 270 17.26 16.43 -35.71
C TYR A 270 18.63 16.09 -36.30
N THR A 271 19.66 16.86 -35.95
CA THR A 271 21.07 16.52 -36.23
C THR A 271 21.86 16.13 -34.98
N ASP A 272 21.29 16.39 -33.80
CA ASP A 272 21.80 15.99 -32.49
C ASP A 272 20.62 15.59 -31.61
N GLU A 273 20.65 14.41 -30.97
CA GLU A 273 19.53 13.92 -30.14
C GLU A 273 19.45 14.61 -28.77
N PHE A 274 20.52 15.29 -28.35
CA PHE A 274 20.65 15.92 -27.05
C PHE A 274 20.45 17.44 -27.10
N ASP A 275 21.02 18.14 -28.07
CA ASP A 275 20.89 19.60 -28.20
C ASP A 275 19.55 20.01 -28.83
N SER A 276 18.64 20.57 -28.04
CA SER A 276 17.32 21.01 -28.52
C SER A 276 17.35 22.13 -29.54
N THR A 277 18.46 22.86 -29.67
CA THR A 277 18.65 23.87 -30.72
C THR A 277 18.88 23.26 -32.10
N LYS A 278 19.15 21.95 -32.17
CA LYS A 278 19.39 21.18 -33.39
C LYS A 278 18.19 20.35 -33.84
N TRP A 279 17.03 20.53 -33.21
CA TRP A 279 15.79 19.87 -33.62
C TRP A 279 14.94 20.80 -34.47
N THR A 280 14.14 20.22 -35.36
CA THR A 280 13.25 20.94 -36.27
C THR A 280 11.81 20.50 -36.03
N TRP A 281 10.90 21.47 -35.85
CA TRP A 281 9.46 21.28 -35.76
C TRP A 281 8.73 22.56 -36.17
N GLN A 282 7.43 22.46 -36.46
CA GLN A 282 6.60 23.60 -36.88
C GLN A 282 5.25 23.58 -36.19
N ALA A 283 4.69 24.77 -35.90
CA ALA A 283 3.30 24.89 -35.46
C ALA A 283 2.38 24.27 -36.51
N GLY A 284 1.31 23.62 -36.06
CA GLY A 284 0.41 22.82 -36.90
C GLY A 284 0.88 21.38 -37.17
N THR A 285 2.11 21.00 -36.79
CA THR A 285 2.56 19.60 -36.92
C THR A 285 1.65 18.69 -36.12
N SER A 286 1.01 17.72 -36.80
CA SER A 286 0.11 16.75 -36.20
C SER A 286 0.68 15.34 -36.26
N ARG A 287 0.63 14.61 -35.14
CA ARG A 287 1.21 13.26 -34.99
C ARG A 287 0.28 12.34 -34.21
N ILE A 288 0.29 11.07 -34.59
CA ILE A 288 -0.42 9.98 -33.92
C ILE A 288 0.60 9.10 -33.21
N PHE A 289 0.30 8.67 -31.99
CA PHE A 289 1.10 7.73 -31.22
C PHE A 289 0.22 6.56 -30.82
N LYS A 290 0.73 5.33 -30.98
CA LYS A 290 -0.03 4.11 -30.64
C LYS A 290 0.86 3.05 -30.00
N ASN A 291 0.39 2.50 -28.88
CA ASN A 291 0.86 1.26 -28.28
C ASN A 291 2.39 1.15 -28.07
N PRO A 292 3.07 2.17 -27.48
CA PRO A 292 4.49 2.08 -27.22
C PRO A 292 4.80 1.08 -26.10
N MET A 293 6.01 0.50 -26.14
CA MET A 293 6.50 -0.44 -25.14
C MET A 293 7.83 0.05 -24.58
N LEU A 294 7.93 0.27 -23.27
CA LEU A 294 9.21 0.46 -22.58
C LEU A 294 9.46 -0.71 -21.64
N VAL A 295 10.53 -1.46 -21.89
CA VAL A 295 10.89 -2.66 -21.11
C VAL A 295 12.28 -2.54 -20.51
N ILE A 296 12.51 -3.29 -19.43
CA ILE A 296 13.82 -3.48 -18.82
C ILE A 296 14.64 -4.42 -19.70
N GLY A 297 15.93 -4.16 -19.82
CA GLY A 297 16.87 -4.94 -20.61
C GLY A 297 17.05 -4.39 -22.02
N ASN A 298 17.82 -5.12 -22.83
CA ASN A 298 18.20 -4.73 -24.18
C ASN A 298 17.37 -5.42 -25.28
N ILE A 299 16.39 -6.25 -24.92
CA ILE A 299 15.52 -6.99 -25.86
C ILE A 299 14.15 -6.32 -25.94
N ALA A 300 13.76 -5.88 -27.13
CA ALA A 300 12.42 -5.35 -27.38
C ALA A 300 11.35 -6.44 -27.21
N LYS A 301 10.19 -6.07 -26.67
CA LYS A 301 9.05 -6.98 -26.45
C LYS A 301 7.81 -6.47 -27.17
N PRO A 302 6.86 -7.35 -27.55
CA PRO A 302 5.58 -6.92 -28.11
C PRO A 302 4.80 -6.07 -27.09
N PHE A 303 4.00 -5.13 -27.59
CA PHE A 303 3.20 -4.25 -26.75
C PHE A 303 2.26 -5.05 -25.83
N LYS A 304 2.22 -4.63 -24.57
CA LYS A 304 1.15 -4.93 -23.61
C LYS A 304 0.79 -3.67 -22.83
N PRO A 305 -0.45 -3.53 -22.36
CA PRO A 305 -0.79 -2.51 -21.37
C PRO A 305 0.07 -2.67 -20.11
N ARG A 306 0.43 -1.55 -19.47
CA ARG A 306 1.02 -1.55 -18.14
C ARG A 306 0.01 -2.07 -17.12
N GLU A 307 0.41 -3.12 -16.41
CA GLU A 307 -0.36 -3.75 -15.36
C GLU A 307 0.49 -3.81 -14.09
N ASP A 308 0.32 -2.86 -13.19
CA ASP A 308 1.04 -2.84 -11.91
C ASP A 308 0.38 -3.81 -10.92
N ALA A 309 1.17 -4.52 -10.11
CA ALA A 309 0.68 -5.28 -8.96
C ALA A 309 1.19 -4.64 -7.67
N MET A 310 0.33 -4.52 -6.67
CA MET A 310 0.64 -3.86 -5.40
C MET A 310 0.23 -4.73 -4.23
N LEU A 311 1.02 -4.68 -3.16
CA LEU A 311 0.61 -5.10 -1.83
C LEU A 311 0.88 -3.95 -0.87
N ALA A 312 -0.16 -3.45 -0.21
CA ALA A 312 -0.10 -2.29 0.66
C ALA A 312 -0.82 -2.54 2.00
N PHE A 313 -0.31 -1.95 3.08
CA PHE A 313 -0.82 -2.10 4.44
C PHE A 313 -1.15 -0.74 5.06
N GLN A 314 -2.22 -0.66 5.86
CA GLN A 314 -2.55 0.51 6.68
C GLN A 314 -2.26 0.20 8.15
N THR A 315 -1.00 0.40 8.57
CA THR A 315 -0.52 0.14 9.94
C THR A 315 0.78 0.89 10.21
N GLU A 316 1.09 1.16 11.49
CA GLU A 316 2.40 1.64 11.95
C GLU A 316 3.09 0.49 12.70
N LEU A 317 4.35 0.20 12.34
CA LEU A 317 5.16 -0.85 12.94
C LEU A 317 6.35 -0.26 13.68
N HIS A 318 6.52 -0.64 14.94
CA HIS A 318 7.60 -0.16 15.80
C HIS A 318 8.58 -1.27 16.19
N ALA A 319 9.72 -0.85 16.72
CA ALA A 319 10.74 -1.70 17.34
C ALA A 319 11.41 -0.89 18.45
N ASN A 320 12.33 -1.51 19.21
CA ASN A 320 13.17 -0.75 20.12
C ASN A 320 13.97 0.30 19.30
N PRO A 321 13.87 1.60 19.59
CA PRO A 321 14.50 2.63 18.78
C PRO A 321 16.03 2.68 18.91
N ASP A 322 16.60 2.11 19.98
CA ASP A 322 18.05 2.11 20.20
C ASP A 322 18.72 0.87 19.57
N THR A 323 18.05 -0.29 19.62
CA THR A 323 18.63 -1.60 19.24
C THR A 323 17.95 -2.28 18.06
N GLY A 324 16.75 -1.86 17.68
CA GLY A 324 15.90 -2.58 16.72
C GLY A 324 15.28 -3.87 17.26
N ALA A 325 15.51 -4.21 18.53
CA ALA A 325 15.03 -5.45 19.13
C ALA A 325 13.49 -5.52 19.25
N ASN A 326 12.98 -6.74 19.30
CA ASN A 326 11.56 -7.08 19.48
C ASN A 326 10.60 -6.34 18.53
N PRO A 327 10.86 -6.27 17.22
CA PRO A 327 9.99 -5.51 16.31
C PRO A 327 8.57 -6.07 16.31
N ASP A 328 7.60 -5.18 16.05
CA ASP A 328 6.27 -5.55 15.57
C ASP A 328 6.43 -6.34 14.26
N ILE A 329 5.53 -7.29 14.02
CA ILE A 329 5.63 -8.21 12.87
C ILE A 329 4.29 -8.25 12.13
N VAL A 330 4.33 -8.13 10.81
CA VAL A 330 3.19 -8.44 9.94
C VAL A 330 3.26 -9.88 9.49
N PHE A 331 2.14 -10.59 9.60
CA PHE A 331 1.99 -11.97 9.14
C PHE A 331 0.64 -12.19 8.47
N ASP A 332 0.59 -13.18 7.59
CA ASP A 332 -0.63 -13.64 6.92
C ASP A 332 -1.28 -14.78 7.73
N ARG A 333 -2.61 -14.77 7.81
CA ARG A 333 -3.42 -15.88 8.31
C ARG A 333 -4.72 -15.93 7.52
N ASP A 334 -4.91 -17.02 6.79
CA ASP A 334 -6.07 -17.26 5.92
C ASP A 334 -6.30 -16.12 4.90
N GLY A 335 -5.21 -15.57 4.37
CA GLY A 335 -5.18 -14.48 3.42
C GLY A 335 -5.41 -13.08 4.04
N GLN A 336 -5.78 -12.98 5.31
CA GLN A 336 -5.86 -11.71 6.03
C GLN A 336 -4.55 -11.41 6.74
N TYR A 337 -4.09 -10.16 6.62
CA TYR A 337 -2.88 -9.72 7.30
C TYR A 337 -3.17 -9.22 8.72
N PHE A 338 -2.26 -9.53 9.63
CA PHE A 338 -2.31 -9.12 11.02
C PHE A 338 -0.97 -8.53 11.45
N LYS A 339 -1.02 -7.58 12.39
CA LYS A 339 0.13 -7.09 13.13
C LYS A 339 0.18 -7.81 14.47
N LEU A 340 1.30 -8.46 14.78
CA LEU A 340 1.67 -8.78 16.15
C LEU A 340 2.28 -7.53 16.77
N ALA A 341 1.46 -6.75 17.46
CA ALA A 341 1.85 -5.53 18.15
C ALA A 341 2.55 -5.90 19.46
N LYS A 342 3.86 -5.68 19.51
CA LYS A 342 4.68 -5.76 20.72
C LYS A 342 4.90 -4.39 21.33
N TRP A 343 4.77 -3.33 20.55
CA TRP A 343 5.00 -1.95 20.98
C TRP A 343 3.72 -1.13 20.95
N LYS A 344 3.59 -0.21 21.91
CA LYS A 344 2.52 0.78 21.95
C LYS A 344 3.09 2.18 21.95
N LYS A 345 2.77 2.93 20.90
CA LYS A 345 2.95 4.38 20.86
C LYS A 345 1.73 5.05 21.50
N LEU A 346 1.99 5.96 22.43
CA LEU A 346 1.00 6.75 23.16
C LEU A 346 1.26 8.24 22.88
N ILE A 347 0.21 8.94 22.47
CA ILE A 347 0.23 10.40 22.33
C ILE A 347 -0.31 10.99 23.62
N LEU A 348 0.48 11.81 24.30
CA LEU A 348 0.06 12.45 25.54
C LEU A 348 -0.72 13.72 25.21
N ASN A 349 -2.04 13.54 25.10
CA ASN A 349 -3.02 14.56 24.74
C ASN A 349 -4.09 14.71 25.85
N GLU A 350 -5.12 15.49 25.57
CA GLU A 350 -6.26 15.76 26.45
C GLU A 350 -7.19 14.56 26.73
N GLU A 351 -7.10 13.50 25.92
CA GLU A 351 -7.95 12.30 26.06
C GLU A 351 -7.45 11.38 27.19
N LEU A 352 -6.19 11.54 27.61
CA LEU A 352 -5.63 10.78 28.72
C LEU A 352 -5.94 11.39 30.08
N SER A 353 -5.92 10.53 31.09
CA SER A 353 -6.03 10.94 32.49
C SER A 353 -4.64 11.08 33.10
N TYR A 354 -4.45 12.19 33.82
CA TYR A 354 -3.19 12.54 34.47
C TYR A 354 -3.43 12.81 35.96
N ALA A 355 -2.39 12.62 36.76
CA ALA A 355 -2.38 13.03 38.16
C ALA A 355 -1.04 13.61 38.55
N ASN A 356 -1.05 14.53 39.50
CA ASN A 356 0.17 14.95 40.17
C ASN A 356 0.76 13.75 40.94
N TYR A 357 2.07 13.54 40.81
CA TYR A 357 2.80 12.46 41.46
C TYR A 357 4.11 12.97 42.10
N SER A 358 4.19 14.26 42.41
CA SER A 358 5.34 14.85 43.09
C SER A 358 5.35 14.39 44.55
N THR A 359 6.33 13.56 44.92
CA THR A 359 6.54 13.07 46.29
C THR A 359 7.81 13.74 46.84
N GLY A 360 7.68 14.71 47.75
CA GLY A 360 8.82 15.46 48.30
C GLY A 360 9.16 16.77 47.56
N SER A 361 10.31 17.39 47.90
CA SER A 361 10.77 18.66 47.32
C SER A 361 11.42 18.44 45.95
N THR A 362 10.64 18.52 44.87
CA THR A 362 11.16 18.48 43.49
C THR A 362 11.52 19.89 43.03
N ASN A 363 12.75 20.33 43.30
CA ASN A 363 13.21 21.65 42.87
C ASN A 363 13.48 21.64 41.36
N GLY A 364 12.90 22.59 40.63
CA GLY A 364 13.09 22.78 39.19
C GLY A 364 12.18 21.96 38.28
N PHE A 365 11.36 21.03 38.80
CA PHE A 365 10.41 20.25 38.01
C PHE A 365 9.19 19.76 38.82
N LYS A 366 8.16 19.29 38.11
CA LYS A 366 7.02 18.54 38.66
C LYS A 366 6.90 17.16 38.05
N ARG A 367 6.46 16.19 38.85
CA ARG A 367 6.24 14.82 38.40
C ARG A 367 4.75 14.59 38.15
N VAL A 368 4.42 14.10 36.97
CA VAL A 368 3.06 13.79 36.53
C VAL A 368 2.95 12.32 36.19
N ARG A 369 1.94 11.64 36.73
CA ARG A 369 1.60 10.26 36.37
C ARG A 369 0.57 10.23 35.24
N VAL A 370 0.76 9.32 34.29
CA VAL A 370 -0.26 8.92 33.31
C VAL A 370 -1.08 7.78 33.93
N LEU A 371 -2.41 7.89 33.93
CA LEU A 371 -3.29 6.95 34.64
C LEU A 371 -3.91 5.88 33.74
N SER A 372 -4.16 6.20 32.47
CA SER A 372 -4.90 5.32 31.55
C SER A 372 -4.00 4.88 30.39
N TYR A 373 -3.36 3.71 30.52
CA TYR A 373 -2.54 3.12 29.47
C TYR A 373 -2.47 1.59 29.60
N PRO A 374 -2.31 0.84 28.48
CA PRO A 374 -2.02 -0.59 28.51
C PRO A 374 -0.75 -0.92 29.32
N ALA A 375 -0.77 -2.02 30.07
CA ALA A 375 0.40 -2.46 30.85
C ALA A 375 1.62 -2.71 29.94
N TYR A 376 2.78 -2.21 30.35
CA TYR A 376 4.06 -2.43 29.68
C TYR A 376 4.83 -3.60 30.29
N ASP A 377 5.76 -4.16 29.53
CA ASP A 377 6.69 -5.20 29.99
C ASP A 377 7.79 -4.58 30.88
N PRO A 378 7.83 -4.88 32.19
CA PRO A 378 8.84 -4.32 33.09
C PRO A 378 10.22 -4.97 32.92
N SER A 379 10.32 -6.15 32.30
CA SER A 379 11.58 -6.88 32.12
C SER A 379 12.47 -6.30 31.03
N THR A 380 11.87 -5.61 30.07
CA THR A 380 12.55 -4.93 28.94
C THR A 380 12.57 -3.42 29.12
N TRP A 381 12.27 -2.92 30.33
CA TRP A 381 11.94 -1.53 30.62
C TRP A 381 12.97 -0.52 30.09
N SER A 382 12.63 0.12 28.98
CA SER A 382 13.29 1.32 28.45
C SER A 382 12.31 2.11 27.57
N PRO A 383 11.22 2.64 28.14
CA PRO A 383 10.27 3.46 27.40
C PRO A 383 10.97 4.69 26.83
N VAL A 384 10.54 5.09 25.66
CA VAL A 384 11.14 6.21 24.94
C VAL A 384 10.12 7.31 24.86
N GLY A 385 10.44 8.46 25.45
CA GLY A 385 9.60 9.63 25.40
C GLY A 385 10.25 10.74 24.60
N THR A 386 9.48 11.46 23.80
CA THR A 386 9.89 12.73 23.19
C THR A 386 8.98 13.85 23.64
N LYS A 387 9.57 15.01 23.93
CA LYS A 387 8.85 16.26 24.19
C LYS A 387 8.18 16.78 22.92
N TYR A 388 7.38 17.82 23.09
CA TYR A 388 6.76 18.60 22.01
C TYR A 388 7.76 19.13 20.96
N ASN A 389 9.01 19.37 21.36
CA ASN A 389 10.08 19.87 20.50
C ASN A 389 11.02 18.75 19.98
N GLY A 390 10.68 17.48 20.20
CA GLY A 390 11.47 16.34 19.76
C GLY A 390 12.62 15.95 20.67
N ILE A 391 12.93 16.75 21.70
CA ILE A 391 13.97 16.36 22.66
C ILE A 391 13.54 15.07 23.35
N GLN A 392 14.42 14.08 23.32
CA GLN A 392 14.19 12.81 23.98
C GLN A 392 14.30 13.00 25.51
N LEU A 393 13.33 12.46 26.23
CA LEU A 393 13.34 12.43 27.69
C LEU A 393 14.42 11.46 28.20
N SER A 394 15.09 11.85 29.28
CA SER A 394 16.02 10.95 29.99
C SER A 394 15.25 9.76 30.58
N ARG A 395 15.85 8.57 30.61
CA ARG A 395 15.17 7.34 31.03
C ARG A 395 15.69 6.88 32.39
N GLY A 396 14.79 6.48 33.29
CA GLY A 396 15.14 5.79 34.53
C GLY A 396 15.68 6.68 35.67
N ASN A 397 15.97 7.96 35.42
CA ASN A 397 16.38 8.90 36.45
C ASN A 397 15.18 9.73 36.94
N ILE A 398 14.85 9.62 38.23
CA ILE A 398 13.68 10.29 38.82
C ILE A 398 13.99 11.67 39.42
N GLU A 399 15.27 12.05 39.50
CA GLU A 399 15.76 13.23 40.24
C GLU A 399 16.08 14.43 39.32
N ILE A 400 15.79 14.35 38.03
CA ILE A 400 16.05 15.41 37.06
C ILE A 400 14.79 15.80 36.29
N ALA A 401 14.76 17.04 35.79
CA ALA A 401 13.75 17.48 34.84
C ALA A 401 13.85 16.71 33.51
N ASP A 402 12.76 16.72 32.73
CA ASP A 402 12.71 16.12 31.39
C ASP A 402 13.10 14.63 31.38
N ALA A 403 12.57 13.90 32.36
CA ALA A 403 12.81 12.47 32.53
C ALA A 403 11.53 11.66 32.58
N LEU A 404 11.66 10.40 32.20
CA LEU A 404 10.60 9.43 32.17
C LEU A 404 10.88 8.29 33.15
N TYR A 405 9.88 7.98 33.95
CA TYR A 405 9.91 6.99 35.01
C TYR A 405 8.79 5.98 34.85
N GLY A 406 9.04 4.75 35.28
CA GLY A 406 8.00 3.77 35.47
C GLY A 406 8.46 2.72 36.45
N SER A 407 7.48 2.12 37.10
CA SER A 407 7.67 1.12 38.14
C SER A 407 8.09 -0.24 37.60
N THR A 408 8.80 -0.99 38.42
CA THR A 408 9.27 -2.35 38.10
C THR A 408 8.15 -3.39 37.97
N ASP A 409 6.91 -3.02 38.27
CA ASP A 409 5.73 -3.89 38.20
C ASP A 409 4.82 -3.58 37.00
N GLY A 410 5.18 -2.64 36.13
CA GLY A 410 4.38 -2.31 34.95
C GLY A 410 3.19 -1.35 35.21
N SER A 411 2.95 -0.94 36.47
CA SER A 411 1.69 -0.31 36.89
C SER A 411 1.72 1.23 36.93
N LEU A 412 2.90 1.83 36.94
CA LEU A 412 3.09 3.28 36.99
C LEU A 412 4.00 3.77 35.88
N LEU A 413 3.59 4.87 35.26
CA LEU A 413 4.32 5.64 34.27
C LEU A 413 4.21 7.11 34.65
N ALA A 414 5.35 7.78 34.83
CA ALA A 414 5.42 9.17 35.22
C ALA A 414 6.47 9.94 34.40
N ILE A 415 6.26 11.25 34.30
CA ILE A 415 7.08 12.16 33.53
C ILE A 415 7.43 13.35 34.42
N ASN A 416 8.71 13.66 34.52
CA ASN A 416 9.22 14.87 35.14
C ASN A 416 9.19 16.00 34.10
N ILE A 417 8.48 17.06 34.41
CA ILE A 417 8.29 18.23 33.55
C ILE A 417 8.99 19.42 34.19
N SER A 418 9.92 20.05 33.48
CA SER A 418 10.63 21.22 34.00
C SER A 418 9.67 22.35 34.39
N ASN A 419 10.01 23.09 35.45
CA ASN A 419 9.28 24.30 35.83
C ASN A 419 9.33 25.35 34.70
N SER A 420 10.43 25.42 33.96
CA SER A 420 10.58 26.32 32.81
C SER A 420 9.59 26.01 31.69
N ASP A 421 9.18 24.75 31.50
CA ASP A 421 8.23 24.40 30.46
C ASP A 421 6.79 24.49 30.92
N SER A 422 6.51 23.92 32.08
CA SER A 422 5.15 23.89 32.65
C SER A 422 4.71 25.25 33.18
N GLY A 423 5.67 26.01 33.70
CA GLY A 423 5.41 27.23 34.43
C GLY A 423 4.93 27.01 35.87
N TRP A 424 4.93 25.78 36.36
CA TRP A 424 4.65 25.48 37.77
C TRP A 424 5.93 25.70 38.57
N GLY A 425 5.92 26.60 39.54
CA GLY A 425 7.08 26.83 40.38
C GLY A 425 7.23 25.78 41.49
N ASP A 426 8.34 25.82 42.22
CA ASP A 426 8.69 24.83 43.26
C ASP A 426 7.61 24.71 44.34
N SER A 427 7.02 25.83 44.76
CA SER A 427 5.99 25.86 45.80
C SER A 427 4.56 25.58 45.28
N TYR A 428 4.39 25.37 43.97
CA TYR A 428 3.07 25.16 43.37
C TYR A 428 2.75 23.68 43.15
N THR A 429 1.48 23.33 43.37
CA THR A 429 0.94 21.98 43.10
C THR A 429 -0.14 22.09 42.02
N PRO A 430 0.12 21.67 40.77
CA PRO A 430 -0.86 21.78 39.70
C PRO A 430 -2.05 20.84 39.89
N THR A 431 -3.22 21.28 39.45
CA THR A 431 -4.45 20.45 39.38
C THR A 431 -4.42 19.53 38.16
N THR A 432 -5.30 18.53 38.13
CA THR A 432 -5.45 17.62 36.99
C THR A 432 -5.74 18.35 35.67
N ASP A 433 -6.61 19.36 35.70
CA ASP A 433 -6.95 20.09 34.48
C ASP A 433 -5.83 21.05 34.03
N GLU A 434 -5.02 21.57 34.97
CA GLU A 434 -3.83 22.34 34.65
C GLU A 434 -2.74 21.46 34.00
N ILE A 435 -2.61 20.22 34.45
CA ILE A 435 -1.73 19.23 33.82
C ILE A 435 -2.21 18.91 32.40
N LYS A 436 -3.52 18.72 32.19
CA LYS A 436 -4.08 18.55 30.84
C LYS A 436 -3.79 19.76 29.96
N ALA A 437 -3.97 20.98 30.48
CA ALA A 437 -3.64 22.21 29.75
C ALA A 437 -2.17 22.24 29.31
N TYR A 438 -1.24 21.75 30.14
CA TYR A 438 0.16 21.62 29.75
C TYR A 438 0.37 20.67 28.57
N PHE A 439 -0.23 19.48 28.60
CA PHE A 439 -0.13 18.54 27.47
C PHE A 439 -0.89 19.02 26.22
N MET A 440 -1.81 19.98 26.35
CA MET A 440 -2.42 20.72 25.25
C MET A 440 -1.55 21.88 24.72
N GLY A 441 -0.39 22.15 25.31
CA GLY A 441 0.57 23.16 24.85
C GLY A 441 0.55 24.50 25.60
N TRP A 442 -0.15 24.55 26.73
CA TRP A 442 -0.28 25.77 27.54
C TRP A 442 0.67 25.76 28.71
N LYS A 443 1.46 26.82 28.83
CA LYS A 443 2.31 27.10 29.99
C LYS A 443 1.58 28.04 30.95
N MET A 444 1.64 27.72 32.24
CA MET A 444 1.16 28.62 33.30
C MET A 444 2.19 29.72 33.59
N TYR A 445 1.77 30.91 33.99
CA TYR A 445 2.70 31.93 34.47
C TYR A 445 2.04 32.91 35.41
N ASP A 446 2.86 33.64 36.17
CA ASP A 446 2.43 34.80 36.93
C ASP A 446 2.59 36.07 36.08
N VAL A 447 1.48 36.73 35.77
CA VAL A 447 1.47 37.94 34.93
C VAL A 447 2.22 39.12 35.55
N THR A 448 2.36 39.14 36.88
CA THR A 448 3.07 40.21 37.59
C THR A 448 4.58 40.03 37.56
N VAL A 449 5.06 38.79 37.36
CA VAL A 449 6.48 38.47 37.20
C VAL A 449 6.91 38.62 35.74
N SER A 450 6.04 38.22 34.80
CA SER A 450 6.30 38.34 33.37
C SER A 450 4.99 38.54 32.63
N SER A 451 4.86 39.65 31.89
CA SER A 451 3.71 39.90 31.01
C SER A 451 3.73 39.02 29.74
N SER A 452 4.87 38.39 29.43
CA SER A 452 5.13 37.67 28.19
C SER A 452 5.17 36.14 28.34
N GLY A 453 4.71 35.58 29.46
CA GLY A 453 4.62 34.11 29.65
C GLY A 453 5.92 33.40 30.04
N GLN A 454 7.02 34.14 30.28
CA GLN A 454 8.33 33.54 30.61
C GLN A 454 8.42 33.02 32.05
N GLY A 455 7.70 33.65 32.97
CA GLY A 455 7.76 33.34 34.41
C GLY A 455 7.18 31.99 34.79
N VAL A 456 7.39 31.62 36.05
CA VAL A 456 6.72 30.49 36.71
C VAL A 456 5.73 31.02 37.75
N TYR A 457 4.70 30.26 38.05
CA TYR A 457 3.68 30.59 39.04
C TYR A 457 3.94 29.83 40.35
N ASN A 458 4.11 30.57 41.44
CA ASN A 458 4.24 30.05 42.82
C ASN A 458 3.09 30.50 43.73
N GLY A 459 2.14 31.30 43.22
CA GLY A 459 1.10 31.94 44.02
C GLY A 459 0.00 30.98 44.48
N SER A 460 -0.71 31.38 45.54
CA SER A 460 -1.91 30.70 46.06
C SER A 460 -3.21 31.42 45.69
N ALA A 461 -3.15 32.70 45.30
CA ALA A 461 -4.30 33.51 44.88
C ALA A 461 -4.37 33.60 43.34
N GLY A 462 -5.45 33.08 42.74
CA GLY A 462 -5.61 32.96 41.29
C GLY A 462 -5.68 34.26 40.48
N ALA A 463 -5.65 35.44 41.11
CA ALA A 463 -5.81 36.74 40.44
C ALA A 463 -4.72 37.04 39.39
N ASN A 464 -3.50 36.56 39.61
CA ASN A 464 -2.35 36.80 38.73
C ASN A 464 -1.97 35.59 37.86
N LYS A 465 -2.68 34.47 38.03
CA LYS A 465 -2.47 33.23 37.29
C LYS A 465 -2.95 33.41 35.85
N ARG A 466 -2.08 33.12 34.88
CA ARG A 466 -2.39 33.17 33.45
C ARG A 466 -1.83 31.95 32.73
N TRP A 467 -2.29 31.73 31.50
CA TRP A 467 -1.76 30.73 30.58
C TRP A 467 -1.37 31.38 29.26
N ALA A 468 -0.30 30.90 28.65
CA ALA A 468 0.11 31.26 27.29
C ALA A 468 0.70 30.04 26.59
N TYR A 469 0.71 30.02 25.25
CA TYR A 469 1.29 28.92 24.48
C TYR A 469 2.49 29.39 23.66
N ARG A 470 3.31 28.45 23.21
CA ARG A 470 4.48 28.72 22.35
C ARG A 470 3.98 29.08 20.95
N SER A 471 4.32 30.26 20.44
CA SER A 471 3.77 30.78 19.18
C SER A 471 4.07 29.88 17.97
N ASP A 472 5.26 29.31 17.93
CA ASP A 472 5.72 28.34 16.91
C ASP A 472 5.56 26.88 17.36
N GLY A 473 5.00 26.64 18.54
CA GLY A 473 4.88 25.31 19.16
C GLY A 473 6.16 24.77 19.80
N VAL A 474 7.30 25.46 19.67
CA VAL A 474 8.63 24.92 20.00
C VAL A 474 9.44 25.86 20.89
N SER A 475 9.66 27.09 20.44
CA SER A 475 10.50 28.08 21.10
C SER A 475 9.82 28.65 22.35
N ALA A 476 10.62 29.14 23.29
CA ALA A 476 10.13 29.90 24.44
C ALA A 476 9.67 31.32 24.04
N THR A 477 8.89 31.45 22.98
CA THR A 477 8.23 32.68 22.54
C THR A 477 6.74 32.46 22.71
N TYR A 478 6.08 33.25 23.54
CA TYR A 478 4.70 32.96 23.96
C TYR A 478 3.68 33.91 23.34
N ALA A 479 2.47 33.39 23.11
CA ALA A 479 1.32 34.12 22.59
C ALA A 479 0.01 33.65 23.24
N GLY A 480 -1.08 34.38 22.95
CA GLY A 480 -2.44 34.00 23.33
C GLY A 480 -2.72 33.97 24.84
N GLY A 481 -2.14 34.92 25.58
CA GLY A 481 -2.33 35.03 27.03
C GLY A 481 -3.80 35.04 27.44
N THR A 482 -4.16 34.22 28.43
CA THR A 482 -5.54 34.11 28.95
C THR A 482 -5.57 33.93 30.47
N SER A 483 -6.65 34.40 31.10
CA SER A 483 -6.95 34.18 32.52
C SER A 483 -7.91 33.01 32.76
N THR A 484 -8.39 32.37 31.70
CA THR A 484 -9.28 31.21 31.78
C THR A 484 -8.48 29.95 31.50
N LEU A 485 -8.71 28.92 32.30
CA LEU A 485 -8.09 27.61 32.11
C LEU A 485 -8.38 27.10 30.68
N PRO A 486 -7.37 26.81 29.87
CA PRO A 486 -7.57 26.33 28.51
C PRO A 486 -8.19 24.94 28.46
N THR A 487 -9.17 24.76 27.57
CA THR A 487 -9.85 23.47 27.30
C THR A 487 -9.63 22.95 25.89
N ALA A 488 -8.80 23.65 25.10
CA ALA A 488 -8.48 23.31 23.72
C ALA A 488 -6.97 23.29 23.49
N LYS A 489 -6.55 22.45 22.54
CA LYS A 489 -5.16 22.36 22.09
C LYS A 489 -4.66 23.71 21.55
N ALA A 490 -3.45 24.10 21.95
CA ALA A 490 -2.77 25.30 21.46
C ALA A 490 -2.36 25.17 19.99
N SER A 491 -2.32 26.30 19.29
CA SER A 491 -1.84 26.40 17.91
C SER A 491 -0.40 25.89 17.79
N ASN A 492 -0.09 25.22 16.68
CA ASN A 492 1.25 24.69 16.35
C ASN A 492 1.82 23.67 17.37
N TRP A 493 1.06 23.27 18.40
CA TRP A 493 1.53 22.32 19.40
C TRP A 493 1.67 20.90 18.84
N MET A 494 2.81 20.30 19.11
CA MET A 494 3.05 18.87 18.91
C MET A 494 3.00 18.19 20.26
N HIS A 495 2.20 17.13 20.37
CA HIS A 495 2.07 16.41 21.64
C HIS A 495 3.38 15.70 22.00
N TYR A 496 3.57 15.50 23.30
CA TYR A 496 4.53 14.53 23.78
C TYR A 496 4.16 13.14 23.26
N GLN A 497 5.17 12.32 23.00
CA GLN A 497 4.97 10.97 22.53
C GLN A 497 5.75 10.01 23.42
N LEU A 498 5.18 8.84 23.63
CA LEU A 498 5.79 7.76 24.38
C LEU A 498 5.71 6.47 23.57
N LEU A 499 6.76 5.65 23.61
CA LEU A 499 6.79 4.31 23.05
C LEU A 499 7.29 3.34 24.11
N TYR A 500 6.56 2.25 24.33
CA TYR A 500 6.94 1.19 25.27
C TYR A 500 6.53 -0.19 24.73
N GLN A 501 7.23 -1.23 25.20
CA GLN A 501 6.88 -2.60 24.89
C GLN A 501 5.70 -3.04 25.77
N LEU A 502 4.69 -3.68 25.18
CA LEU A 502 3.52 -4.22 25.87
C LEU A 502 3.90 -5.43 26.73
N ALA A 503 3.29 -5.54 27.91
CA ALA A 503 3.42 -6.73 28.76
C ALA A 503 2.92 -8.00 28.06
N MET A 504 1.82 -7.85 27.30
CA MET A 504 1.23 -8.91 26.49
C MET A 504 1.05 -8.39 25.06
N PRO A 505 1.75 -8.94 24.06
CA PRO A 505 1.54 -8.57 22.68
C PRO A 505 0.10 -8.79 22.22
N THR A 506 -0.40 -7.93 21.35
CA THR A 506 -1.75 -8.03 20.78
C THR A 506 -1.69 -8.36 19.30
N VAL A 507 -2.70 -9.08 18.79
CA VAL A 507 -2.86 -9.37 17.36
C VAL A 507 -3.95 -8.48 16.80
N GLU A 508 -3.58 -7.59 15.89
CA GLU A 508 -4.47 -6.57 15.31
C GLU A 508 -4.69 -6.87 13.81
N PRO A 509 -5.93 -6.91 13.29
CA PRO A 509 -6.16 -7.03 11.86
C PRO A 509 -5.66 -5.79 11.12
N ILE A 510 -5.04 -5.98 9.95
CA ILE A 510 -4.54 -4.89 9.10
C ILE A 510 -5.48 -4.70 7.91
N THR A 511 -5.86 -3.46 7.64
CA THR A 511 -6.45 -3.11 6.34
C THR A 511 -5.36 -3.16 5.28
N SER A 512 -5.53 -4.00 4.28
CA SER A 512 -4.58 -4.19 3.18
C SER A 512 -5.26 -4.10 1.82
N GLU A 513 -4.53 -3.73 0.77
CA GLU A 513 -5.01 -3.76 -0.61
C GLU A 513 -4.02 -4.46 -1.53
N GLY A 514 -4.59 -5.29 -2.42
CA GLY A 514 -3.88 -5.97 -3.50
C GLY A 514 -3.13 -7.26 -3.10
N GLN A 515 -2.50 -7.86 -4.11
CA GLN A 515 -1.59 -8.99 -4.00
C GLN A 515 -0.42 -8.71 -4.95
N LEU A 516 0.80 -8.86 -4.47
CA LEU A 516 1.98 -8.71 -5.30
C LEU A 516 2.17 -9.98 -6.16
N THR A 517 2.39 -9.81 -7.45
CA THR A 517 2.77 -10.87 -8.39
C THR A 517 4.03 -10.47 -9.13
N PHE A 518 4.85 -11.44 -9.49
CA PHE A 518 6.00 -11.27 -10.39
C PHE A 518 5.65 -11.75 -11.79
N ILE A 519 6.35 -11.18 -12.75
CA ILE A 519 6.40 -11.61 -14.15
C ILE A 519 7.71 -12.35 -14.37
N GLU A 520 7.74 -13.37 -15.22
CA GLU A 520 8.97 -14.06 -15.61
C GLU A 520 10.02 -13.07 -16.15
N GLY A 521 11.26 -13.20 -15.65
CA GLY A 521 12.38 -12.31 -15.94
C GLY A 521 12.49 -11.14 -14.97
N ASP A 522 12.97 -10.01 -15.47
CA ASP A 522 13.25 -8.82 -14.66
C ASP A 522 11.98 -8.04 -14.30
N ASN A 523 11.84 -7.72 -13.01
CA ASN A 523 10.73 -6.95 -12.46
C ASN A 523 11.27 -5.69 -11.81
N GLN A 524 10.80 -4.51 -12.23
CA GLN A 524 11.04 -3.28 -11.49
C GLN A 524 10.05 -3.18 -10.33
N VAL A 525 10.58 -3.15 -9.12
CA VAL A 525 9.81 -3.14 -7.87
C VAL A 525 10.15 -1.89 -7.06
N GLU A 526 9.14 -1.24 -6.51
CA GLU A 526 9.28 -0.15 -5.54
C GLU A 526 8.77 -0.59 -4.17
N VAL A 527 9.64 -0.61 -3.17
CA VAL A 527 9.26 -0.82 -1.76
C VAL A 527 9.32 0.52 -1.02
N GLY A 528 8.26 0.88 -0.32
CA GLY A 528 8.17 2.17 0.36
C GLY A 528 7.19 2.20 1.51
N THR A 529 6.92 3.42 1.99
CA THR A 529 6.07 3.73 3.15
C THR A 529 5.24 4.96 2.89
N GLY A 530 4.18 5.15 3.68
CA GLY A 530 3.33 6.33 3.63
C GLY A 530 2.28 6.27 2.53
N ILE A 531 1.83 5.07 2.12
CA ILE A 531 0.67 4.98 1.24
C ILE A 531 -0.63 5.24 2.00
N VAL A 532 -1.54 6.01 1.42
CA VAL A 532 -2.91 6.18 1.90
C VAL A 532 -3.84 5.51 0.91
N LEU A 533 -4.60 4.51 1.37
CA LEU A 533 -5.53 3.75 0.53
C LEU A 533 -6.93 4.34 0.59
N ARG A 534 -7.53 4.57 -0.59
CA ARG A 534 -8.96 4.87 -0.77
C ARG A 534 -9.49 5.99 0.14
N GLU A 535 -8.71 7.05 0.37
CA GLU A 535 -9.20 8.21 1.12
C GLU A 535 -10.38 8.84 0.38
N LEU A 536 -11.48 9.12 1.10
CA LEU A 536 -12.66 9.76 0.52
C LEU A 536 -12.29 11.10 -0.13
N ALA A 537 -12.54 11.23 -1.42
CA ALA A 537 -12.28 12.45 -2.17
C ALA A 537 -13.35 13.51 -1.86
N LYS A 538 -12.96 14.78 -1.91
CA LYS A 538 -13.87 15.93 -1.76
C LYS A 538 -13.77 16.83 -3.00
N PRO A 539 -14.32 16.44 -4.16
CA PRO A 539 -14.18 17.23 -5.38
C PRO A 539 -14.76 18.64 -5.23
N GLN A 540 -14.04 19.63 -5.76
CA GLN A 540 -14.44 21.04 -5.76
C GLN A 540 -14.50 21.55 -7.20
N ALA A 541 -15.62 22.19 -7.55
CA ALA A 541 -15.83 22.73 -8.88
C ALA A 541 -14.89 23.93 -9.16
N SER A 542 -14.47 24.02 -10.40
CA SER A 542 -13.77 25.15 -11.04
C SER A 542 -14.35 25.30 -12.46
N PRO A 543 -14.07 26.39 -13.20
CA PRO A 543 -14.79 26.70 -14.45
C PRO A 543 -14.96 25.56 -15.45
N ASN A 544 -13.96 24.66 -15.59
CA ASN A 544 -14.00 23.54 -16.55
C ASN A 544 -13.79 22.16 -15.90
N TYR A 545 -13.51 22.09 -14.60
CA TYR A 545 -13.06 20.87 -13.93
C TYR A 545 -13.60 20.73 -12.52
N TYR A 546 -13.69 19.48 -12.06
CA TYR A 546 -13.69 19.15 -10.64
C TYR A 546 -12.29 18.77 -10.20
N ASN A 547 -11.81 19.35 -9.10
CA ASN A 547 -10.45 19.16 -8.60
C ASN A 547 -10.47 18.59 -7.18
N VAL A 548 -9.46 17.79 -6.86
CA VAL A 548 -9.19 17.31 -5.50
C VAL A 548 -7.76 17.67 -5.15
N ASN A 549 -7.56 18.25 -3.96
CA ASN A 549 -6.28 18.71 -3.42
C ASN A 549 -5.67 19.96 -4.09
N ALA A 550 -6.43 20.71 -4.88
CA ALA A 550 -5.96 21.98 -5.46
C ALA A 550 -5.70 23.02 -4.36
N SER A 551 -4.55 23.70 -4.41
CA SER A 551 -4.13 24.63 -3.36
C SER A 551 -5.10 25.81 -3.18
N SER A 552 -5.69 26.27 -4.27
CA SER A 552 -6.71 27.32 -4.37
C SER A 552 -8.11 26.91 -3.92
N LEU A 553 -8.37 25.61 -3.69
CA LEU A 553 -9.68 25.06 -3.30
C LEU A 553 -9.56 24.28 -1.97
N PRO A 554 -9.44 24.97 -0.82
CA PRO A 554 -9.04 24.36 0.44
C PRO A 554 -10.02 23.30 0.99
N MET A 555 -11.31 23.39 0.64
CA MET A 555 -12.32 22.39 1.06
C MET A 555 -12.14 21.02 0.38
N GLY A 556 -11.38 20.97 -0.72
CA GLY A 556 -11.07 19.74 -1.45
C GLY A 556 -9.76 19.07 -1.04
N ARG A 557 -9.11 19.52 0.04
CA ARG A 557 -7.82 18.99 0.50
C ARG A 557 -7.94 17.57 1.05
N LEU A 558 -6.93 16.77 0.72
CA LEU A 558 -6.72 15.46 1.33
C LEU A 558 -6.13 15.61 2.73
N SER A 559 -6.25 14.56 3.53
CA SER A 559 -5.88 14.55 4.95
C SER A 559 -4.38 14.63 5.19
N LYS A 560 -3.57 14.21 4.21
CA LYS A 560 -2.10 14.27 4.24
C LYS A 560 -1.56 14.98 3.01
N ALA A 561 -0.41 15.64 3.18
CA ALA A 561 0.32 16.20 2.06
C ALA A 561 0.76 15.08 1.10
N VAL A 562 0.60 15.30 -0.21
CA VAL A 562 0.78 14.28 -1.24
C VAL A 562 2.13 14.47 -1.95
N SER A 563 2.90 13.40 -2.13
CA SER A 563 4.05 13.38 -3.07
C SER A 563 3.71 12.78 -4.43
N ARG A 564 2.83 11.77 -4.47
CA ARG A 564 2.49 11.04 -5.71
C ARG A 564 1.09 10.46 -5.66
N TYR A 565 0.29 10.69 -6.69
CA TYR A 565 -1.01 10.03 -6.88
C TYR A 565 -0.82 8.66 -7.53
N LEU A 566 -1.59 7.66 -7.09
CA LEU A 566 -1.59 6.31 -7.67
C LEU A 566 -2.92 6.01 -8.41
N GLY A 567 -4.02 6.61 -7.98
CA GLY A 567 -5.30 6.50 -8.67
C GLY A 567 -6.45 7.22 -7.97
N VAL A 568 -7.44 7.62 -8.77
CA VAL A 568 -8.77 8.05 -8.32
C VAL A 568 -9.75 6.94 -8.65
N TYR A 569 -10.71 6.67 -7.78
CA TYR A 569 -11.62 5.54 -7.92
C TYR A 569 -13.07 5.93 -7.65
N LYS A 570 -13.97 5.46 -8.51
CA LYS A 570 -15.41 5.56 -8.39
C LYS A 570 -15.99 4.16 -8.18
N ALA A 571 -16.69 3.96 -7.06
CA ALA A 571 -17.22 2.64 -6.68
C ALA A 571 -16.16 1.50 -6.78
N GLY A 572 -14.92 1.79 -6.39
CA GLY A 572 -13.79 0.84 -6.43
C GLY A 572 -13.04 0.74 -7.76
N ARG A 573 -13.61 1.20 -8.88
CA ARG A 573 -12.97 1.16 -10.21
C ARG A 573 -12.09 2.39 -10.44
N LYS A 574 -10.91 2.20 -11.02
CA LYS A 574 -9.98 3.31 -11.31
C LYS A 574 -10.56 4.17 -12.42
N GLU A 575 -10.57 5.48 -12.21
CA GLU A 575 -11.11 6.48 -13.13
C GLU A 575 -9.97 7.27 -13.80
N PRO A 576 -10.15 7.72 -15.06
CA PRO A 576 -9.11 8.41 -15.85
C PRO A 576 -9.01 9.90 -15.49
N TRP A 577 -8.76 10.21 -14.22
CA TRP A 577 -8.52 11.59 -13.78
C TRP A 577 -7.09 12.01 -14.12
N GLU A 578 -6.92 13.27 -14.53
CA GLU A 578 -5.62 13.85 -14.86
C GLU A 578 -4.84 14.20 -13.58
N PHE A 579 -3.52 13.93 -13.59
CA PHE A 579 -2.61 14.29 -12.51
C PHE A 579 -1.85 15.58 -12.87
N VAL A 580 -2.10 16.65 -12.11
CA VAL A 580 -1.53 17.98 -12.35
C VAL A 580 -0.50 18.29 -11.27
N VAL A 581 0.68 18.75 -11.67
CA VAL A 581 1.75 19.21 -10.76
C VAL A 581 1.76 20.73 -10.72
N GLU A 582 1.64 21.35 -9.53
CA GLU A 582 1.80 22.80 -9.38
C GLU A 582 3.29 23.18 -9.23
N SER A 583 3.73 24.18 -9.99
CA SER A 583 5.13 24.49 -10.29
C SER A 583 5.99 25.04 -9.13
N TYR A 584 5.52 25.07 -7.88
CA TYR A 584 6.26 25.78 -6.82
C TYR A 584 6.45 25.03 -5.49
N ASN A 585 5.63 24.03 -5.15
CA ASN A 585 5.73 23.33 -3.86
C ASN A 585 5.70 21.79 -3.97
N GLY A 586 5.68 21.22 -5.18
CA GLY A 586 5.63 19.77 -5.39
C GLY A 586 4.31 19.09 -4.96
N VAL A 587 3.34 19.86 -4.47
CA VAL A 587 1.98 19.37 -4.17
C VAL A 587 1.17 19.45 -5.47
N GLY A 588 0.89 18.30 -6.07
CA GLY A 588 -0.03 18.21 -7.19
C GLY A 588 -1.50 18.19 -6.74
N PHE A 589 -2.40 18.16 -7.72
CA PHE A 589 -3.81 17.87 -7.55
C PHE A 589 -4.29 16.95 -8.66
N VAL A 590 -5.48 16.36 -8.49
CA VAL A 590 -6.11 15.55 -9.54
C VAL A 590 -7.38 16.23 -10.02
N ARG A 591 -7.69 16.10 -11.30
CA ARG A 591 -8.88 16.72 -11.89
C ARG A 591 -9.60 15.85 -12.90
N SER A 592 -10.90 16.11 -13.04
CA SER A 592 -11.76 15.56 -14.10
C SER A 592 -12.49 16.69 -14.82
N PRO A 593 -12.63 16.65 -16.15
CA PRO A 593 -13.54 17.53 -16.87
C PRO A 593 -14.96 17.43 -16.29
N ILE A 594 -15.69 18.55 -16.27
CA ILE A 594 -17.08 18.58 -15.78
C ILE A 594 -17.97 17.58 -16.53
N SER A 595 -17.75 17.40 -17.83
CA SER A 595 -18.53 16.47 -18.67
C SER A 595 -18.33 14.99 -18.33
N GLN A 596 -17.27 14.65 -17.61
CA GLN A 596 -16.94 13.27 -17.23
C GLN A 596 -17.19 12.99 -15.73
N TYR A 597 -17.49 14.04 -14.95
CA TYR A 597 -17.73 13.92 -13.52
C TYR A 597 -19.17 13.50 -13.23
N ASP A 598 -19.33 12.35 -12.58
CA ASP A 598 -20.62 11.90 -12.03
C ASP A 598 -20.78 12.40 -10.60
N SER A 599 -21.66 13.37 -10.37
CA SER A 599 -21.91 13.98 -9.06
C SER A 599 -22.71 13.10 -8.09
N SER A 600 -23.30 11.99 -8.56
CA SER A 600 -24.06 11.06 -7.74
C SER A 600 -23.18 10.00 -7.07
N ALA A 601 -21.94 9.85 -7.52
CA ALA A 601 -21.02 8.82 -7.05
C ALA A 601 -20.02 9.35 -6.02
N ALA A 602 -19.63 8.47 -5.08
CA ALA A 602 -18.51 8.72 -4.19
C ALA A 602 -17.19 8.36 -4.86
N TYR A 603 -16.20 9.25 -4.73
CA TYR A 603 -14.84 9.04 -5.22
C TYR A 603 -13.87 8.85 -4.06
N SER A 604 -12.79 8.12 -4.31
CA SER A 604 -11.68 7.96 -3.38
C SER A 604 -10.35 8.10 -4.09
N VAL A 605 -9.30 8.50 -3.36
CA VAL A 605 -7.95 8.70 -3.89
C VAL A 605 -6.97 7.81 -3.14
N THR A 606 -6.07 7.16 -3.88
CA THR A 606 -4.90 6.47 -3.32
C THR A 606 -3.64 7.21 -3.71
N TYR A 607 -2.77 7.49 -2.73
CA TYR A 607 -1.60 8.34 -2.92
C TYR A 607 -0.49 8.04 -1.91
N LEU A 608 0.71 8.55 -2.18
CA LEU A 608 1.87 8.52 -1.29
C LEU A 608 2.02 9.85 -0.56
N MET A 609 2.31 9.80 0.74
CA MET A 609 2.56 10.96 1.58
C MET A 609 3.87 11.67 1.21
N LEU A 610 3.87 13.00 1.33
CA LEU A 610 5.06 13.83 1.18
C LEU A 610 6.07 13.57 2.30
N ASP A 611 5.59 13.51 3.54
CA ASP A 611 6.37 13.11 4.70
C ASP A 611 6.96 11.71 4.52
N LYS A 612 8.24 11.56 4.86
CA LYS A 612 8.95 10.28 4.73
C LYS A 612 8.98 9.55 6.05
N TYR A 613 8.92 8.23 5.98
CA TYR A 613 8.95 7.34 7.15
C TYR A 613 10.12 6.36 7.03
N PRO A 614 10.59 5.79 8.15
CA PRO A 614 11.56 4.71 8.12
C PRO A 614 11.06 3.56 7.26
N ALA A 615 11.85 3.17 6.26
CA ALA A 615 11.54 2.03 5.43
C ALA A 615 11.97 0.72 6.08
N ALA A 616 11.28 -0.36 5.72
CA ALA A 616 11.58 -1.73 6.12
C ALA A 616 11.57 -2.65 4.90
N GLU A 617 12.38 -3.71 4.97
CA GLU A 617 12.41 -4.76 3.97
C GLU A 617 11.15 -5.63 4.05
N MET A 618 10.73 -6.19 2.91
CA MET A 618 9.70 -7.22 2.86
C MET A 618 10.31 -8.54 2.43
N MET A 619 10.22 -9.53 3.30
CA MET A 619 10.68 -10.89 3.05
C MET A 619 9.50 -11.75 2.63
N GLY A 620 9.72 -12.62 1.66
CA GLY A 620 8.70 -13.57 1.23
C GLY A 620 9.25 -14.66 0.33
N THR A 621 8.33 -15.37 -0.30
CA THR A 621 8.65 -16.43 -1.25
C THR A 621 7.79 -16.32 -2.49
N TYR A 622 8.22 -16.94 -3.58
CA TYR A 622 7.40 -17.18 -4.76
C TYR A 622 7.63 -18.60 -5.28
N ALA A 623 6.66 -19.14 -6.02
CA ALA A 623 6.74 -20.47 -6.61
C ALA A 623 7.82 -20.52 -7.72
N GLU A 624 8.64 -21.56 -7.77
CA GLU A 624 9.64 -21.77 -8.83
C GLU A 624 9.26 -22.86 -9.83
N ASN A 625 8.31 -23.74 -9.46
CA ASN A 625 7.81 -24.77 -10.34
C ASN A 625 6.27 -24.85 -10.35
N GLU A 626 5.75 -25.67 -11.26
CA GLU A 626 4.33 -25.85 -11.51
C GLU A 626 3.60 -26.40 -10.28
N LYS A 627 4.24 -27.28 -9.50
CA LYS A 627 3.65 -27.82 -8.27
C LYS A 627 3.42 -26.73 -7.24
N ALA A 628 4.42 -25.90 -6.96
CA ALA A 628 4.27 -24.79 -6.02
C ALA A 628 3.25 -23.76 -6.52
N LEU A 629 3.23 -23.47 -7.83
CA LEU A 629 2.26 -22.56 -8.44
C LEU A 629 0.81 -23.09 -8.33
N GLN A 630 0.62 -24.39 -8.55
CA GLN A 630 -0.67 -25.06 -8.38
C GLN A 630 -1.13 -24.98 -6.93
N LEU A 631 -0.25 -25.27 -5.96
CA LEU A 631 -0.56 -25.18 -4.53
C LEU A 631 -0.92 -23.74 -4.13
N ASP A 632 -0.20 -22.75 -4.63
CA ASP A 632 -0.52 -21.34 -4.41
C ASP A 632 -1.87 -20.96 -5.00
N THR A 633 -2.22 -21.48 -6.17
CA THR A 633 -3.51 -21.24 -6.81
C THR A 633 -4.65 -21.85 -5.99
N VAL A 634 -4.51 -23.12 -5.56
CA VAL A 634 -5.50 -23.80 -4.71
C VAL A 634 -5.69 -23.05 -3.39
N ARG A 635 -4.60 -22.63 -2.75
CA ARG A 635 -4.64 -21.86 -1.50
C ARG A 635 -5.36 -20.52 -1.70
N THR A 636 -5.01 -19.76 -2.74
CA THR A 636 -5.68 -18.47 -3.04
C THR A 636 -7.18 -18.67 -3.28
N LEU A 637 -7.57 -19.74 -3.97
CA LEU A 637 -8.98 -20.06 -4.19
C LEU A 637 -9.70 -20.33 -2.86
N GLN A 638 -9.11 -21.14 -1.98
CA GLN A 638 -9.66 -21.41 -0.65
C GLN A 638 -9.81 -20.12 0.18
N GLU A 639 -8.77 -19.29 0.24
CA GLU A 639 -8.77 -18.00 0.95
C GLU A 639 -9.87 -17.06 0.41
N ASN A 640 -10.00 -16.96 -0.91
CA ASN A 640 -11.03 -16.14 -1.56
C ASN A 640 -12.44 -16.67 -1.28
N THR A 641 -12.67 -17.98 -1.36
CA THR A 641 -13.97 -18.57 -1.04
C THR A 641 -14.37 -18.30 0.42
N THR A 642 -13.45 -18.46 1.37
CA THR A 642 -13.70 -18.15 2.78
C THR A 642 -14.05 -16.67 2.99
N ARG A 643 -13.29 -15.76 2.37
CA ARG A 643 -13.56 -14.32 2.46
C ARG A 643 -14.89 -13.92 1.85
N ILE A 644 -15.22 -14.46 0.68
CA ILE A 644 -16.50 -14.21 0.01
C ILE A 644 -17.64 -14.69 0.89
N SER A 645 -17.56 -15.91 1.45
CA SER A 645 -18.57 -16.42 2.37
C SER A 645 -18.77 -15.53 3.60
N VAL A 646 -17.68 -15.03 4.22
CA VAL A 646 -17.76 -14.08 5.34
C VAL A 646 -18.41 -12.76 4.89
N LEU A 647 -18.06 -12.24 3.71
CA LEU A 647 -18.65 -11.01 3.18
C LEU A 647 -20.13 -11.18 2.86
N GLU A 648 -20.53 -12.31 2.28
CA GLU A 648 -21.92 -12.66 2.02
C GLU A 648 -22.72 -12.73 3.32
N ASN A 649 -22.20 -13.37 4.36
CA ASN A 649 -22.85 -13.41 5.68
C ASN A 649 -22.96 -12.02 6.30
N LYS A 650 -21.89 -11.23 6.32
CA LYS A 650 -21.92 -9.84 6.83
C LYS A 650 -22.88 -8.96 6.04
N LYS A 651 -22.96 -9.15 4.72
CA LYS A 651 -23.91 -8.45 3.86
C LYS A 651 -25.34 -8.90 4.15
N ALA A 652 -25.59 -10.19 4.32
CA ALA A 652 -26.91 -10.72 4.69
C ALA A 652 -27.35 -10.20 6.06
N GLU A 653 -26.46 -10.17 7.06
CA GLU A 653 -26.72 -9.55 8.37
C GLU A 653 -27.04 -8.05 8.24
N LYS A 654 -26.32 -7.34 7.37
CA LYS A 654 -26.55 -5.91 7.12
C LYS A 654 -27.88 -5.66 6.39
N ASP A 655 -28.19 -6.45 5.37
CA ASP A 655 -29.36 -6.28 4.51
C ASP A 655 -30.65 -6.80 5.19
N ASN A 656 -30.53 -7.81 6.06
CA ASN A 656 -31.65 -8.40 6.77
C ASN A 656 -31.27 -8.75 8.23
N PRO A 657 -31.15 -7.74 9.11
CA PRO A 657 -30.76 -7.97 10.49
C PRO A 657 -31.79 -8.81 11.25
N ALA A 658 -31.31 -9.81 12.00
CA ALA A 658 -32.17 -10.69 12.79
C ALA A 658 -32.81 -9.93 13.97
N TRP A 659 -34.12 -9.72 13.91
CA TRP A 659 -34.90 -9.14 14.99
C TRP A 659 -35.09 -10.14 16.15
N ILE A 660 -34.70 -9.73 17.35
CA ILE A 660 -34.79 -10.52 18.58
C ILE A 660 -36.04 -10.11 19.36
N THR A 661 -36.88 -11.07 19.74
CA THR A 661 -38.03 -10.83 20.62
C THR A 661 -37.60 -10.88 22.09
N PRO A 662 -37.70 -9.78 22.87
CA PRO A 662 -37.37 -9.80 24.28
C PRO A 662 -38.41 -10.55 25.12
N THR A 663 -37.99 -11.10 26.24
CA THR A 663 -38.92 -11.54 27.30
C THR A 663 -39.42 -10.31 28.06
N LEU A 664 -40.73 -10.05 27.98
CA LEU A 664 -41.36 -8.97 28.72
C LEU A 664 -41.57 -9.37 30.19
N LEU A 665 -41.31 -8.43 31.10
CA LEU A 665 -41.29 -8.58 32.56
C LEU A 665 -42.41 -7.72 33.18
N ASN A 666 -42.63 -7.86 34.49
CA ASN A 666 -43.46 -6.94 35.29
C ASN A 666 -44.87 -6.67 34.72
N GLY A 667 -45.50 -7.71 34.16
CA GLY A 667 -46.87 -7.66 33.63
C GLY A 667 -46.99 -7.00 32.25
N TRP A 668 -45.90 -6.53 31.66
CA TRP A 668 -45.89 -6.01 30.29
C TRP A 668 -46.10 -7.16 29.30
N THR A 669 -46.95 -6.94 28.31
CA THR A 669 -47.26 -7.93 27.26
C THR A 669 -47.33 -7.25 25.90
N LYS A 670 -47.29 -8.02 24.80
CA LYS A 670 -47.55 -7.46 23.47
C LYS A 670 -48.98 -6.88 23.42
N TYR A 671 -49.19 -5.81 22.66
CA TYR A 671 -50.50 -5.15 22.61
C TYR A 671 -51.62 -6.04 22.06
N ASN A 672 -51.48 -6.56 20.83
CA ASN A 672 -52.40 -7.54 20.22
C ASN A 672 -51.72 -8.28 19.05
N ASP A 673 -52.43 -9.20 18.39
CA ASP A 673 -51.93 -10.00 17.26
C ASP A 673 -51.96 -9.26 15.90
N PHE A 674 -52.52 -8.05 15.85
CA PHE A 674 -52.70 -7.26 14.63
C PHE A 674 -51.63 -6.16 14.47
N VAL A 675 -50.73 -5.99 15.45
CA VAL A 675 -49.62 -5.03 15.41
C VAL A 675 -48.27 -5.73 15.51
N GLN A 676 -47.19 -5.02 15.16
CA GLN A 676 -45.83 -5.58 15.25
C GLN A 676 -45.48 -5.98 16.68
N ASN A 677 -44.94 -7.20 16.82
CA ASN A 677 -44.40 -7.69 18.08
C ASN A 677 -43.22 -6.82 18.53
N VAL A 678 -43.03 -6.74 19.84
CA VAL A 678 -41.85 -6.11 20.41
C VAL A 678 -40.62 -6.86 19.96
N GLN A 679 -39.70 -6.18 19.29
CA GLN A 679 -38.43 -6.74 18.90
C GLN A 679 -37.34 -5.67 18.97
N TYR A 680 -36.10 -6.12 19.08
CA TYR A 680 -34.92 -5.27 18.94
C TYR A 680 -33.89 -5.95 18.05
N TYR A 681 -33.06 -5.17 17.37
CA TYR A 681 -31.85 -5.66 16.72
C TYR A 681 -30.73 -4.64 16.88
N LYS A 682 -29.50 -5.03 16.56
CA LYS A 682 -28.35 -4.13 16.50
C LYS A 682 -27.80 -4.15 15.08
N ASP A 683 -27.66 -2.97 14.47
CA ASP A 683 -27.09 -2.84 13.13
C ASP A 683 -25.56 -3.00 13.12
N SER A 684 -24.97 -3.06 11.93
CA SER A 684 -23.51 -3.18 11.75
C SER A 684 -22.71 -1.98 12.26
N LEU A 685 -23.37 -0.84 12.53
CA LEU A 685 -22.76 0.37 13.10
C LEU A 685 -22.85 0.39 14.64
N GLY A 686 -23.46 -0.64 15.23
CA GLY A 686 -23.64 -0.76 16.68
C GLY A 686 -24.88 -0.06 17.21
N ASN A 687 -25.79 0.44 16.37
CA ASN A 687 -27.04 1.03 16.83
C ASN A 687 -28.08 -0.04 17.10
N VAL A 688 -28.66 -0.03 18.30
CA VAL A 688 -29.81 -0.84 18.66
C VAL A 688 -31.07 -0.11 18.25
N GLN A 689 -31.94 -0.78 17.48
CA GLN A 689 -33.27 -0.28 17.15
C GLN A 689 -34.34 -1.16 17.78
N LEU A 690 -35.41 -0.53 18.26
CA LEU A 690 -36.57 -1.19 18.80
C LEU A 690 -37.80 -0.93 17.93
N LYS A 691 -38.74 -1.86 17.96
CA LYS A 691 -40.06 -1.73 17.35
C LYS A 691 -41.11 -2.48 18.15
N GLY A 692 -42.38 -2.18 17.88
CA GLY A 692 -43.54 -2.87 18.42
C GLY A 692 -44.26 -2.11 19.52
N LEU A 693 -45.50 -2.53 19.79
CA LEU A 693 -46.38 -1.93 20.79
C LEU A 693 -46.56 -2.86 21.99
N ILE A 694 -46.47 -2.30 23.19
CA ILE A 694 -46.67 -3.02 24.46
C ILE A 694 -47.95 -2.58 25.16
N LYS A 695 -48.61 -3.53 25.81
CA LYS A 695 -49.71 -3.31 26.75
C LYS A 695 -49.15 -2.98 28.14
N PRO A 696 -49.72 -1.99 28.85
CA PRO A 696 -49.22 -1.51 30.14
C PRO A 696 -49.09 -2.57 31.23
N GLY A 697 -47.89 -2.63 31.82
CA GLY A 697 -47.57 -3.35 33.05
C GLY A 697 -47.26 -2.38 34.19
N VAL A 698 -46.35 -2.75 35.09
CA VAL A 698 -45.90 -1.87 36.17
C VAL A 698 -44.93 -0.81 35.63
N TYR A 699 -45.18 0.47 35.94
CA TYR A 699 -44.33 1.60 35.52
C TYR A 699 -43.09 1.76 36.39
N ALA A 700 -42.10 2.49 35.85
CA ALA A 700 -40.83 2.79 36.52
C ALA A 700 -40.05 1.55 37.02
N VAL A 701 -40.35 0.38 36.45
CA VAL A 701 -39.62 -0.88 36.63
C VAL A 701 -39.30 -1.47 35.25
N PRO A 702 -38.33 -2.40 35.14
CA PRO A 702 -37.92 -2.94 33.84
C PRO A 702 -39.07 -3.61 33.06
N VAL A 703 -39.28 -3.18 31.83
CA VAL A 703 -40.14 -3.88 30.84
C VAL A 703 -39.42 -5.12 30.33
N PHE A 704 -38.14 -5.00 30.02
CA PHE A 704 -37.25 -6.11 29.69
C PHE A 704 -35.79 -5.66 29.83
N GLN A 705 -34.86 -6.62 29.71
CA GLN A 705 -33.42 -6.40 29.80
C GLN A 705 -32.74 -6.72 28.46
N LEU A 706 -31.89 -5.81 27.98
CA LEU A 706 -31.01 -6.07 26.85
C LEU A 706 -29.78 -6.89 27.28
N PRO A 707 -29.32 -7.85 26.45
CA PRO A 707 -28.10 -8.61 26.71
C PRO A 707 -26.85 -7.74 26.58
N GLN A 708 -25.74 -8.18 27.18
CA GLN A 708 -24.43 -7.56 26.97
C GLN A 708 -24.09 -7.57 25.46
N GLY A 709 -23.48 -6.50 24.95
CA GLY A 709 -23.33 -6.22 23.52
C GLY A 709 -24.45 -5.37 22.92
N TYR A 710 -25.57 -5.15 23.61
CA TYR A 710 -26.71 -4.34 23.15
C TYR A 710 -27.00 -3.15 24.09
N ARG A 711 -26.11 -2.88 25.05
CA ARG A 711 -26.38 -1.90 26.12
C ARG A 711 -25.68 -0.57 25.84
N PRO A 712 -26.32 0.58 26.12
CA PRO A 712 -25.67 1.87 26.00
C PRO A 712 -24.72 2.12 27.17
N LYS A 713 -23.75 3.05 27.06
CA LYS A 713 -22.89 3.43 28.19
C LYS A 713 -23.56 4.42 29.15
N LEU A 714 -24.47 5.24 28.62
CA LEU A 714 -25.23 6.26 29.35
C LEU A 714 -26.73 5.99 29.23
N GLN A 715 -27.53 6.61 30.10
CA GLN A 715 -28.98 6.50 30.01
C GLN A 715 -29.51 7.33 28.83
N TYR A 716 -30.38 6.72 28.02
CA TYR A 716 -31.15 7.41 27.00
C TYR A 716 -32.59 7.61 27.45
N ASN A 717 -33.14 8.80 27.21
CA ASN A 717 -34.54 9.15 27.49
C ASN A 717 -35.23 9.50 26.17
N PHE A 718 -36.29 8.76 25.84
CA PHE A 718 -37.04 8.92 24.60
C PHE A 718 -38.45 9.42 24.89
N GLY A 719 -38.90 10.43 24.15
CA GLY A 719 -40.32 10.74 24.00
C GLY A 719 -40.91 9.83 22.94
N THR A 720 -41.95 9.08 23.30
CA THR A 720 -42.72 8.21 22.40
C THR A 720 -44.22 8.53 22.51
N VAL A 721 -45.05 7.78 21.80
CA VAL A 721 -46.52 7.86 21.86
C VAL A 721 -47.08 6.65 22.59
N GLY A 722 -48.10 6.86 23.40
CA GLY A 722 -48.97 5.83 23.95
C GLY A 722 -50.44 6.17 23.77
N SER A 723 -51.34 5.33 24.29
CA SER A 723 -52.77 5.59 24.33
C SER A 723 -53.32 5.53 25.76
N HIS A 724 -54.20 6.47 26.06
CA HIS A 724 -55.00 6.49 27.27
C HIS A 724 -56.49 6.64 26.91
N SER A 725 -57.30 5.61 27.17
CA SER A 725 -58.74 5.60 26.86
C SER A 725 -59.05 6.08 25.43
N SER A 726 -58.40 5.45 24.43
CA SER A 726 -58.51 5.74 23.00
C SER A 726 -58.00 7.12 22.55
N THR A 727 -57.27 7.84 23.41
CA THR A 727 -56.61 9.12 23.07
C THR A 727 -55.10 8.95 23.04
N GLN A 728 -54.44 9.44 21.99
CA GLN A 728 -52.97 9.44 21.93
C GLN A 728 -52.38 10.40 22.97
N VAL A 729 -51.42 9.91 23.73
CA VAL A 729 -50.70 10.65 24.78
C VAL A 729 -49.20 10.54 24.56
N ALA A 730 -48.45 11.55 25.00
CA ALA A 730 -47.00 11.45 25.06
C ALA A 730 -46.61 10.43 26.13
N ALA A 731 -45.62 9.60 25.83
CA ALA A 731 -45.04 8.64 26.74
C ALA A 731 -43.51 8.80 26.83
N GLN A 732 -42.92 8.37 27.94
CA GLN A 732 -41.48 8.41 28.14
C GLN A 732 -40.91 6.99 28.33
N VAL A 733 -39.88 6.68 27.56
CA VAL A 733 -39.12 5.41 27.64
C VAL A 733 -37.68 5.71 27.99
N ASN A 734 -37.17 5.06 29.02
CA ASN A 734 -35.77 5.18 29.41
C ASN A 734 -35.04 3.85 29.16
N VAL A 735 -33.83 3.93 28.62
CA VAL A 735 -32.91 2.79 28.48
C VAL A 735 -31.66 3.09 29.30
N ASN A 736 -31.42 2.31 30.35
CA ASN A 736 -30.31 2.56 31.28
C ASN A 736 -29.02 1.84 30.85
N PRO A 737 -27.85 2.23 31.39
CA PRO A 737 -26.58 1.55 31.12
C PRO A 737 -26.54 0.06 31.46
N SER A 738 -27.39 -0.38 32.39
CA SER A 738 -27.53 -1.81 32.70
C SER A 738 -28.17 -2.61 31.56
N GLY A 739 -28.88 -1.95 30.64
CA GLY A 739 -29.71 -2.55 29.59
C GLY A 739 -31.20 -2.64 29.92
N THR A 740 -31.65 -2.13 31.08
CA THR A 740 -33.08 -2.13 31.44
C THR A 740 -33.82 -1.08 30.60
N LEU A 741 -34.90 -1.49 29.92
CA LEU A 741 -35.87 -0.55 29.34
C LEU A 741 -37.01 -0.32 30.33
N MET A 742 -37.39 0.92 30.59
CA MET A 742 -38.46 1.30 31.54
C MET A 742 -39.43 2.29 30.92
N ILE A 743 -40.72 2.17 31.23
CA ILE A 743 -41.73 3.17 30.87
C ILE A 743 -42.01 4.06 32.08
N MET A 744 -41.90 5.37 31.91
CA MET A 744 -41.97 6.36 32.99
C MET A 744 -43.33 7.08 33.08
N SER A 745 -44.19 6.93 32.08
CA SER A 745 -45.45 7.66 31.92
C SER A 745 -46.67 6.74 31.86
N THR A 746 -47.82 7.17 32.39
CA THR A 746 -49.03 6.35 32.51
C THR A 746 -49.95 6.38 31.28
N ALA A 747 -49.66 5.56 30.27
CA ALA A 747 -50.59 5.25 29.17
C ALA A 747 -51.29 3.92 29.48
N ASN A 748 -52.63 3.85 29.52
CA ASN A 748 -53.34 2.66 30.04
C ASN A 748 -53.80 1.64 28.97
N GLU A 749 -53.53 1.89 27.69
CA GLU A 749 -53.87 0.96 26.60
C GLU A 749 -52.65 0.37 25.89
N TRP A 750 -51.76 1.22 25.36
CA TRP A 750 -50.51 0.79 24.72
C TRP A 750 -49.43 1.87 24.77
N VAL A 751 -48.16 1.47 24.62
CA VAL A 751 -47.00 2.34 24.40
C VAL A 751 -46.20 1.84 23.21
N SER A 752 -45.81 2.74 22.30
CA SER A 752 -44.98 2.39 21.14
C SER A 752 -43.50 2.43 21.48
N LEU A 753 -42.76 1.43 21.01
CA LEU A 753 -41.30 1.40 21.01
C LEU A 753 -40.71 1.69 19.62
N ASP A 754 -41.56 2.01 18.64
CA ASP A 754 -41.14 2.26 17.26
C ASP A 754 -40.28 3.52 17.18
N GLY A 755 -39.19 3.42 16.41
CA GLY A 755 -38.28 4.55 16.18
C GLY A 755 -37.30 4.82 17.34
N ILE A 756 -37.34 4.05 18.43
CA ILE A 756 -36.31 4.12 19.46
C ILE A 756 -35.00 3.53 18.90
N SER A 757 -33.95 4.34 18.91
CA SER A 757 -32.61 3.96 18.46
C SER A 757 -31.51 4.57 19.35
N PHE A 758 -30.49 3.79 19.69
CA PHE A 758 -29.31 4.26 20.45
C PHE A 758 -28.08 3.40 20.18
N GLN A 759 -26.90 3.92 20.49
CA GLN A 759 -25.64 3.20 20.30
C GLN A 759 -25.39 2.19 21.43
N ALA A 760 -25.06 0.95 21.08
CA ALA A 760 -24.54 -0.04 22.03
C ALA A 760 -23.04 0.16 22.21
N GLU A 761 -22.61 0.24 23.47
CA GLU A 761 -21.24 0.60 23.86
C GLU A 761 -20.69 -0.32 24.96
N GLN A 762 -21.44 -1.37 25.36
CA GLN A 762 -21.06 -2.36 26.38
C GLN A 762 -21.38 -3.79 25.97
#